data_AF-A0A7S0WT08-F1
#
_entry.id   AF-A0A7S0WT08-F1
#
_cell.length_a   1.000
_cell.length_b   1.000
_cell.length_c   1.000
_cell.angle_alpha   90.00
_cell.angle_beta   90.00
_cell.angle_gamma   90.00
#
_symmetry.space_group_name_H-M   'P 1'
#
loop_
_entity.id
_entity.type
_entity.pdbx_description
1 polymer ?
#
loop_
_entity_poly.entity_id
_entity_poly.type
_entity_poly.pdbx_seq_one_letter_code
_entity_poly.pdbx_strand_id
1 'polypeptide(L)'
;MLTTLAVLLAGQAAVATAAKASSATPGHILIVGSINVDITVQLDRLPMRSETKAALKPSPTLAVGGKGANQAAAASLLAGPGAPAPRFVCRLGDDAHLAWLRAELAKVGVDTSASEVVPHMTTGQGIVWLDAEGAATSVVLGGANTEGWPSDAPQLRALAGSLVQGASALMLQREVPERVNEAFAEAARAAGILVLLDAGGSGAPISPALLAAVDAVCPNEQELQVLTGLPTSTEEEVVAAAQALLDQGARGVLVTLEARGSLLLQGAAPAGGHIPGASRVVRQPALPVPGGVVRDATAAGDAFRAAFATALVEGGSVEDAMRLAAAAGAIAVSRMGAMPSLPTREEVAELLQEVGHALPAASTTTGSCAPDDAALEQQPAAGAAGSKAATGSTSAAGAADNEGGFPLLFGARLNSMRARSDLAQQGSDSKSGQGGVLGWVARQGLVQGLGVVYFNYPEHLEGLTLAQVTESLEAAGLKAGGIAMRFPLPRFRAGALSNPDPELRAAAVELGTRGCQWASDLGASQLVVWSATDGYDYHLAANYTTVWAHSVAGLRALTDACRALGVHVALEWKPTDPASRFSFVPNTAAALLLARDVDRSSFGLVLDTGHLLMGGENMAASVAMVMDAGKLAGLHLNDGHTRLGAEDGLVFGSVHAAGAQELVYWLRARGYRGHVYFDTFPLNEDPVQEAELNIQAFKSMWAKAGRLEQAGIERCMTSHDALCALRLMQAV
;
A
#
# COMPACT_ATOMS: atom_id res chain seq x y z
N MET A 1 46.24 -29.15 42.25
CA MET A 1 45.62 -30.29 41.54
C MET A 1 44.39 -30.85 42.29
N LEU A 2 43.57 -30.00 42.92
CA LEU A 2 42.38 -30.41 43.69
C LEU A 2 41.22 -29.41 43.60
N THR A 3 41.21 -28.56 42.57
CA THR A 3 40.18 -27.53 42.35
C THR A 3 39.61 -27.54 40.93
N THR A 4 39.81 -28.63 40.19
CA THR A 4 39.27 -28.81 38.83
C THR A 4 38.38 -30.06 38.72
N LEU A 5 38.28 -30.88 39.78
CA LEU A 5 37.47 -32.11 39.79
C LEU A 5 36.09 -31.94 40.46
N ALA A 6 35.86 -30.85 41.21
CA ALA A 6 34.56 -30.59 41.87
C ALA A 6 33.50 -29.98 40.94
N VAL A 7 33.91 -29.38 39.81
CA VAL A 7 32.99 -28.75 38.84
C VAL A 7 32.43 -29.77 37.84
N LEU A 8 33.10 -30.91 37.62
CA LEU A 8 32.64 -31.96 36.70
C LEU A 8 31.65 -32.95 37.32
N LEU A 9 31.55 -33.05 38.65
CA LEU A 9 30.62 -33.97 39.33
C LEU A 9 29.30 -33.31 39.78
N ALA A 10 29.23 -31.98 39.83
CA ALA A 10 27.95 -31.26 40.03
C ALA A 10 27.14 -31.13 38.72
N GLY A 11 27.80 -31.23 37.56
CA GLY A 11 27.16 -31.17 36.24
C GLY A 11 26.46 -32.46 35.80
N GLN A 12 26.78 -33.61 36.39
CA GLN A 12 26.17 -34.89 36.02
C GLN A 12 24.93 -35.25 36.86
N ALA A 13 24.69 -34.58 37.99
CA ALA A 13 23.46 -34.72 38.76
C ALA A 13 22.31 -33.83 38.23
N ALA A 14 22.62 -32.72 37.55
CA ALA A 14 21.62 -31.84 36.93
C ALA A 14 21.12 -32.33 35.55
N VAL A 15 21.86 -33.23 34.90
CA VAL A 15 21.47 -33.86 33.62
C VAL A 15 20.55 -35.09 33.86
N ALA A 16 20.48 -35.60 35.09
CA ALA A 16 19.64 -36.74 35.44
C ALA A 16 18.26 -36.38 36.05
N THR A 17 17.98 -35.10 36.32
CA THR A 17 16.70 -34.67 36.93
C THR A 17 15.70 -34.04 35.96
N ALA A 18 16.04 -33.90 34.67
CA ALA A 18 15.08 -33.56 33.61
C ALA A 18 14.46 -34.82 32.95
N ALA A 19 14.86 -36.02 33.38
CA ALA A 19 14.35 -37.31 32.91
C ALA A 19 13.28 -37.91 33.86
N LYS A 20 12.38 -37.06 34.36
CA LYS A 20 11.07 -37.50 34.89
C LYS A 20 9.98 -36.71 34.17
N ALA A 21 9.86 -36.96 32.87
CA ALA A 21 8.59 -36.93 32.21
C ALA A 21 7.64 -37.81 33.04
N SER A 22 6.64 -37.17 33.65
CA SER A 22 5.45 -37.85 34.11
C SER A 22 5.00 -38.80 33.00
N SER A 23 4.77 -40.05 33.37
CA SER A 23 4.18 -41.11 32.55
C SER A 23 2.70 -40.81 32.23
N ALA A 24 2.39 -39.57 31.85
CA ALA A 24 1.08 -39.16 31.38
C ALA A 24 0.96 -39.57 29.92
N THR A 25 -0.16 -40.18 29.58
CA THR A 25 -0.58 -40.40 28.19
C THR A 25 -0.36 -39.09 27.40
N PRO A 26 0.17 -39.11 26.17
CA PRO A 26 0.36 -37.90 25.39
C PRO A 26 -0.97 -37.14 25.36
N GLY A 27 -0.98 -35.89 25.81
CA GLY A 27 -2.17 -35.05 25.75
C GLY A 27 -2.41 -34.59 24.32
N HIS A 28 -3.66 -34.32 23.97
CA HIS A 28 -4.04 -33.84 22.64
C HIS A 28 -3.67 -32.36 22.44
N ILE A 29 -3.64 -31.90 21.18
CA ILE A 29 -3.66 -30.47 20.89
C ILE A 29 -5.12 -30.01 20.94
N LEU A 30 -5.40 -29.02 21.78
CA LEU A 30 -6.70 -28.37 21.86
C LEU A 30 -6.69 -27.13 20.97
N ILE A 31 -7.64 -27.03 20.04
CA ILE A 31 -7.81 -25.89 19.16
C ILE A 31 -9.13 -25.23 19.49
N VAL A 32 -9.12 -23.92 19.74
CA VAL A 32 -10.32 -23.12 19.98
C VAL A 32 -10.41 -22.07 18.89
N GLY A 33 -11.46 -22.11 18.08
CA GLY A 33 -11.54 -21.14 17.00
C GLY A 33 -12.71 -21.26 16.06
N SER A 34 -12.57 -20.56 14.95
CA SER A 34 -13.57 -20.40 13.92
C SER A 34 -13.65 -21.61 12.99
N ILE A 35 -14.87 -21.88 12.52
CA ILE A 35 -15.15 -22.71 11.36
C ILE A 35 -16.04 -21.93 10.40
N ASN A 36 -15.65 -21.91 9.13
CA ASN A 36 -16.36 -21.22 8.08
C ASN A 36 -16.73 -22.16 6.94
N VAL A 37 -17.81 -21.81 6.24
CA VAL A 37 -18.02 -22.21 4.85
C VAL A 37 -17.40 -21.13 3.98
N ASP A 38 -16.29 -21.44 3.32
CA ASP A 38 -15.67 -20.51 2.37
C ASP A 38 -16.33 -20.70 0.99
N ILE A 39 -16.94 -19.63 0.50
CA ILE A 39 -17.72 -19.56 -0.73
C ILE A 39 -16.96 -18.70 -1.72
N THR A 40 -16.26 -19.34 -2.65
CA THR A 40 -15.49 -18.64 -3.69
C THR A 40 -16.31 -18.49 -4.96
N VAL A 41 -16.49 -17.24 -5.40
CA VAL A 41 -17.15 -16.85 -6.65
C VAL A 41 -16.10 -16.29 -7.59
N GLN A 42 -15.95 -16.91 -8.77
CA GLN A 42 -15.05 -16.42 -9.81
C GLN A 42 -15.75 -15.38 -10.68
N LEU A 43 -15.10 -14.24 -10.86
CA LEU A 43 -15.55 -13.10 -11.65
C LEU A 43 -14.46 -12.74 -12.66
N ASP A 44 -14.80 -12.09 -13.78
CA ASP A 44 -13.82 -11.45 -14.65
C ASP A 44 -13.25 -10.16 -14.02
N ARG A 45 -14.04 -9.51 -13.16
CA ARG A 45 -13.61 -8.39 -12.29
C ARG A 45 -14.60 -8.21 -11.14
N LEU A 46 -14.22 -7.51 -10.08
CA LEU A 46 -15.15 -7.15 -9.00
C LEU A 46 -16.32 -6.29 -9.53
N PRO A 47 -17.53 -6.44 -8.98
CA PRO A 47 -18.68 -5.61 -9.35
C PRO A 47 -18.50 -4.18 -8.83
N MET A 48 -18.91 -3.19 -9.63
CA MET A 48 -18.96 -1.79 -9.22
C MET A 48 -20.20 -1.52 -8.35
N ARG A 49 -20.24 -0.35 -7.68
CA ARG A 49 -21.45 0.06 -6.95
C ARG A 49 -22.66 0.05 -7.89
N SER A 50 -23.75 -0.56 -7.44
CA SER A 50 -25.00 -0.70 -8.19
C SER A 50 -24.95 -1.57 -9.45
N GLU A 51 -23.88 -2.35 -9.65
CA GLU A 51 -23.78 -3.33 -10.73
C GLU A 51 -24.27 -4.71 -10.28
N THR A 52 -25.06 -5.39 -11.12
CA THR A 52 -25.31 -6.84 -10.99
C THR A 52 -24.45 -7.57 -12.01
N LYS A 53 -23.49 -8.36 -11.53
CA LYS A 53 -22.52 -9.06 -12.37
C LYS A 53 -22.74 -10.56 -12.33
N ALA A 54 -22.72 -11.20 -13.51
CA ALA A 54 -22.76 -12.65 -13.60
C ALA A 54 -21.39 -13.26 -13.22
N ALA A 55 -21.41 -14.38 -12.50
CA ALA A 55 -20.19 -15.13 -12.22
C ALA A 55 -19.68 -15.87 -13.47
N LEU A 56 -18.37 -16.10 -13.54
CA LEU A 56 -17.73 -16.87 -14.62
C LEU A 56 -18.15 -18.34 -14.63
N LYS A 57 -18.51 -18.87 -13.46
CA LYS A 57 -19.00 -20.24 -13.28
C LYS A 57 -20.44 -20.22 -12.78
N PRO A 58 -21.28 -21.20 -13.19
CA PRO A 58 -22.67 -21.28 -12.77
C PRO A 58 -22.85 -21.65 -11.29
N SER A 59 -21.79 -22.14 -10.64
CA SER A 59 -21.80 -22.53 -9.23
C SER A 59 -20.55 -21.99 -8.52
N PRO A 60 -20.67 -21.56 -7.24
CA PRO A 60 -19.51 -21.23 -6.43
C PRO A 60 -18.72 -22.49 -6.05
N THR A 61 -17.46 -22.31 -5.68
CA THR A 61 -16.68 -23.34 -5.00
C THR A 61 -16.90 -23.22 -3.50
N LEU A 62 -17.27 -24.32 -2.85
CA LEU A 62 -17.42 -24.40 -1.40
C LEU A 62 -16.24 -25.16 -0.81
N ALA A 63 -15.65 -24.62 0.25
CA ALA A 63 -14.59 -25.25 1.01
C ALA A 63 -14.79 -25.08 2.52
N VAL A 64 -14.22 -26.00 3.30
CA VAL A 64 -14.11 -25.80 4.75
C VAL A 64 -13.02 -24.77 4.99
N GLY A 65 -13.39 -23.70 5.69
CA GLY A 65 -12.51 -22.60 6.04
C GLY A 65 -12.56 -22.28 7.53
N GLY A 66 -11.97 -21.15 7.88
CA GLY A 66 -11.77 -20.71 9.26
C GLY A 66 -10.43 -21.19 9.82
N LYS A 67 -9.72 -20.28 10.46
CA LYS A 67 -8.37 -20.52 11.00
C LYS A 67 -8.34 -21.71 11.96
N GLY A 68 -9.33 -21.79 12.86
CA GLY A 68 -9.45 -22.89 13.80
C GLY A 68 -9.61 -24.25 13.12
N ALA A 69 -10.48 -24.34 12.11
CA ALA A 69 -10.70 -25.56 11.35
C ALA A 69 -9.44 -26.00 10.57
N ASN A 70 -8.76 -25.05 9.91
CA ASN A 70 -7.51 -25.32 9.19
C ASN A 70 -6.40 -25.81 10.13
N GLN A 71 -6.22 -25.16 11.28
CA GLN A 71 -5.23 -25.56 12.28
C GLN A 71 -5.52 -26.94 12.85
N ALA A 72 -6.78 -27.25 13.14
CA ALA A 72 -7.18 -28.57 13.65
C ALA A 72 -6.93 -29.67 12.61
N ALA A 73 -7.32 -29.44 11.34
CA ALA A 73 -7.07 -30.36 10.25
C ALA A 73 -5.57 -30.58 10.02
N ALA A 74 -4.78 -29.50 9.99
CA ALA A 74 -3.33 -29.57 9.83
C ALA A 74 -2.67 -30.34 10.97
N ALA A 75 -3.03 -30.05 12.22
CA ALA A 75 -2.53 -30.76 13.39
C ALA A 75 -2.83 -32.26 13.30
N SER A 76 -4.01 -32.63 12.79
CA SER A 76 -4.42 -34.03 12.63
C SER A 76 -3.60 -34.75 11.55
N LEU A 77 -3.42 -34.12 10.39
CA LEU A 77 -2.68 -34.69 9.26
C LEU A 77 -1.16 -34.81 9.53
N LEU A 78 -0.65 -34.00 10.45
CA LEU A 78 0.77 -33.99 10.84
C LEU A 78 1.06 -34.88 12.06
N ALA A 79 0.03 -35.26 12.81
CA ALA A 79 0.15 -36.05 14.04
C ALA A 79 0.80 -37.41 13.76
N GLY A 80 1.69 -37.83 14.66
CA GLY A 80 2.41 -39.10 14.52
C GLY A 80 1.50 -40.32 14.71
N PRO A 81 1.93 -41.50 14.23
CA PRO A 81 1.21 -42.74 14.50
C PRO A 81 0.98 -42.95 16.01
N GLY A 82 -0.28 -43.07 16.42
CA GLY A 82 -0.66 -43.25 17.82
C GLY A 82 -0.73 -41.98 18.67
N ALA A 83 -0.49 -40.80 18.07
CA ALA A 83 -0.78 -39.53 18.72
C ALA A 83 -2.31 -39.38 18.91
N PRO A 84 -2.77 -38.75 20.01
CA PRO A 84 -4.17 -38.43 20.18
C PRO A 84 -4.66 -37.51 19.07
N ALA A 85 -5.90 -37.73 18.61
CA ALA A 85 -6.55 -36.82 17.68
C ALA A 85 -6.61 -35.39 18.27
N PRO A 86 -6.34 -34.34 17.48
CA PRO A 86 -6.54 -32.98 17.95
C PRO A 86 -8.01 -32.74 18.23
N ARG A 87 -8.29 -32.05 19.33
CA ARG A 87 -9.65 -31.68 19.71
C ARG A 87 -9.93 -30.26 19.28
N PHE A 88 -10.97 -30.09 18.48
CA PHE A 88 -11.42 -28.80 18.01
C PHE A 88 -12.71 -28.37 18.73
N VAL A 89 -12.65 -27.18 19.32
CA VAL A 89 -13.76 -26.51 20.00
C VAL A 89 -14.18 -25.32 19.17
N CYS A 90 -15.31 -25.47 18.50
CA CYS A 90 -15.94 -24.39 17.73
C CYS A 90 -17.44 -24.30 18.04
N ARG A 91 -18.06 -23.30 17.41
CA ARG A 91 -19.49 -23.05 17.45
C ARG A 91 -20.00 -23.13 16.02
N LEU A 92 -20.90 -24.08 15.78
CA LEU A 92 -21.52 -24.33 14.48
C LEU A 92 -22.96 -23.80 14.50
N GLY A 93 -23.45 -23.30 13.37
CA GLY A 93 -24.87 -23.01 13.21
C GLY A 93 -25.70 -24.28 13.01
N ASP A 94 -27.01 -24.19 13.19
CA ASP A 94 -27.98 -25.24 12.84
C ASP A 94 -28.46 -25.14 11.38
N ASP A 95 -27.54 -24.77 10.48
CA ASP A 95 -27.81 -24.54 9.06
C ASP A 95 -27.56 -25.77 8.18
N ALA A 96 -27.79 -25.60 6.87
CA ALA A 96 -27.64 -26.67 5.88
C ALA A 96 -26.18 -27.17 5.71
N HIS A 97 -25.18 -26.44 6.21
CA HIS A 97 -23.77 -26.80 6.08
C HIS A 97 -23.26 -27.66 7.24
N LEU A 98 -23.96 -27.68 8.37
CA LEU A 98 -23.58 -28.40 9.60
C LEU A 98 -23.11 -29.84 9.35
N ALA A 99 -23.93 -30.64 8.65
CA ALA A 99 -23.65 -32.05 8.41
C ALA A 99 -22.41 -32.26 7.53
N TRP A 100 -22.24 -31.41 6.51
CA TRP A 100 -21.10 -31.45 5.61
C TRP A 100 -19.79 -31.06 6.33
N LEU A 101 -19.79 -29.95 7.07
CA LEU A 101 -18.62 -29.49 7.83
C LEU A 101 -18.12 -30.54 8.82
N ARG A 102 -19.04 -31.17 9.58
CA ARG A 102 -18.70 -32.26 10.49
C ARG A 102 -18.12 -33.48 9.76
N ALA A 103 -18.67 -33.82 8.59
CA ALA A 103 -18.17 -34.93 7.79
C ALA A 103 -16.75 -34.65 7.26
N GLU A 104 -16.49 -33.44 6.75
CA GLU A 104 -15.16 -33.07 6.24
C GLU A 104 -14.09 -33.07 7.34
N LEU A 105 -14.37 -32.53 8.53
CA LEU A 105 -13.44 -32.59 9.66
C LEU A 105 -13.21 -34.04 10.14
N ALA A 106 -14.25 -34.87 10.13
CA ALA A 106 -14.12 -36.28 10.49
C ALA A 106 -13.25 -37.07 9.51
N LYS A 107 -13.28 -36.74 8.21
CA LYS A 107 -12.42 -37.37 7.19
C LYS A 107 -10.93 -37.17 7.47
N VAL A 108 -10.56 -36.02 8.01
CA VAL A 108 -9.17 -35.69 8.36
C VAL A 108 -8.83 -36.04 9.81
N GLY A 109 -9.72 -36.70 10.55
CA GLY A 109 -9.44 -37.24 11.89
C GLY A 109 -9.55 -36.25 13.05
N VAL A 110 -10.20 -35.09 12.86
CA VAL A 110 -10.36 -34.09 13.92
C VAL A 110 -11.47 -34.49 14.91
N ASP A 111 -11.18 -34.47 16.21
CA ASP A 111 -12.18 -34.68 17.27
C ASP A 111 -12.99 -33.39 17.48
N THR A 112 -14.26 -33.41 17.06
CA THR A 112 -15.22 -32.29 17.23
C THR A 112 -16.25 -32.54 18.33
N SER A 113 -16.02 -33.52 19.21
CA SER A 113 -16.97 -33.90 20.27
C SER A 113 -17.27 -32.77 21.27
N ALA A 114 -16.34 -31.84 21.44
CA ALA A 114 -16.48 -30.66 22.29
C ALA A 114 -17.06 -29.42 21.56
N SER A 115 -17.39 -29.54 20.28
CA SER A 115 -17.99 -28.45 19.49
C SER A 115 -19.52 -28.47 19.58
N GLU A 116 -20.11 -27.31 19.81
CA GLU A 116 -21.55 -27.16 20.00
C GLU A 116 -22.24 -26.61 18.75
N VAL A 117 -23.50 -27.03 18.57
CA VAL A 117 -24.42 -26.46 17.57
C VAL A 117 -25.26 -25.40 18.28
N VAL A 118 -25.27 -24.19 17.72
CA VAL A 118 -26.01 -23.05 18.26
C VAL A 118 -27.33 -22.92 17.49
N PRO A 119 -28.49 -23.08 18.16
CA PRO A 119 -29.78 -23.00 17.50
C PRO A 119 -30.06 -21.62 16.90
N HIS A 120 -30.79 -21.59 15.79
CA HIS A 120 -31.26 -20.39 15.10
C HIS A 120 -30.14 -19.46 14.61
N MET A 121 -28.98 -20.01 14.24
CA MET A 121 -27.86 -19.23 13.75
C MET A 121 -27.13 -19.95 12.62
N THR A 122 -26.51 -19.18 11.73
CA THR A 122 -25.64 -19.73 10.68
C THR A 122 -24.23 -19.95 11.20
N THR A 123 -23.58 -20.97 10.67
CA THR A 123 -22.13 -21.14 10.74
C THR A 123 -21.44 -19.92 10.11
N GLY A 124 -20.20 -19.67 10.51
CA GLY A 124 -19.39 -18.64 9.87
C GLY A 124 -19.27 -18.87 8.36
N GLN A 125 -19.12 -17.80 7.60
CA GLN A 125 -19.00 -17.86 6.14
C GLN A 125 -17.94 -16.88 5.66
N GLY A 126 -17.02 -17.34 4.82
CA GLY A 126 -16.10 -16.49 4.07
C GLY A 126 -16.59 -16.35 2.65
N ILE A 127 -17.04 -15.17 2.22
CA ILE A 127 -17.42 -14.93 0.83
C ILE A 127 -16.21 -14.36 0.12
N VAL A 128 -15.65 -15.09 -0.84
CA VAL A 128 -14.45 -14.71 -1.59
C VAL A 128 -14.83 -14.45 -3.04
N TRP A 129 -14.54 -13.24 -3.53
CA TRP A 129 -14.58 -12.93 -4.95
C TRP A 129 -13.17 -12.99 -5.51
N LEU A 130 -12.98 -13.83 -6.52
CA LEU A 130 -11.71 -14.00 -7.23
C LEU A 130 -11.86 -13.46 -8.64
N ASP A 131 -11.06 -12.47 -9.03
CA ASP A 131 -11.05 -11.96 -10.41
C ASP A 131 -10.27 -12.87 -11.39
N ALA A 132 -10.24 -12.50 -12.68
CA ALA A 132 -9.59 -13.30 -13.71
C ALA A 132 -8.06 -13.31 -13.58
N GLU A 133 -7.50 -12.27 -12.96
CA GLU A 133 -6.09 -12.08 -12.69
C GLU A 133 -5.63 -12.81 -11.41
N GLY A 134 -6.56 -13.34 -10.62
CA GLY A 134 -6.30 -14.09 -9.40
C GLY A 134 -6.25 -13.24 -8.13
N ALA A 135 -6.63 -11.96 -8.19
CA ALA A 135 -6.77 -11.15 -6.99
C ALA A 135 -8.06 -11.54 -6.24
N ALA A 136 -7.93 -11.72 -4.93
CA ALA A 136 -9.02 -12.12 -4.05
C ALA A 136 -9.47 -10.94 -3.17
N THR A 137 -10.79 -10.72 -3.06
CA THR A 137 -11.40 -9.84 -2.06
C THR A 137 -12.45 -10.64 -1.30
N SER A 138 -12.46 -10.55 0.03
CA SER A 138 -13.37 -11.36 0.85
C SER A 138 -14.12 -10.56 1.91
N VAL A 139 -15.27 -11.10 2.30
CA VAL A 139 -16.06 -10.66 3.45
C VAL A 139 -16.29 -11.87 4.35
N VAL A 140 -16.05 -11.71 5.65
CA VAL A 140 -16.29 -12.75 6.65
C VAL A 140 -17.55 -12.42 7.44
N LEU A 141 -18.48 -13.37 7.47
CA LEU A 141 -19.65 -13.38 8.33
C LEU A 141 -19.34 -14.30 9.51
N GLY A 142 -19.15 -13.73 10.70
CA GLY A 142 -18.71 -14.50 11.88
C GLY A 142 -19.71 -15.57 12.35
N GLY A 143 -21.02 -15.31 12.19
CA GLY A 143 -22.07 -16.25 12.57
C GLY A 143 -21.87 -16.83 13.97
N ALA A 144 -21.97 -18.15 14.08
CA ALA A 144 -21.75 -18.87 15.33
C ALA A 144 -20.36 -18.69 15.95
N ASN A 145 -19.33 -18.38 15.17
CA ASN A 145 -18.00 -18.13 15.71
C ASN A 145 -17.97 -16.90 16.63
N THR A 146 -18.83 -15.89 16.36
CA THR A 146 -18.88 -14.64 17.14
C THR A 146 -19.92 -14.69 18.25
N GLU A 147 -21.14 -15.11 17.94
CA GLU A 147 -22.29 -15.00 18.87
C GLU A 147 -22.61 -16.31 19.61
N GLY A 148 -21.97 -17.41 19.24
CA GLY A 148 -22.28 -18.75 19.74
C GLY A 148 -21.66 -19.12 21.09
N TRP A 149 -20.82 -18.26 21.64
CA TRP A 149 -20.09 -18.53 22.89
C TRP A 149 -20.90 -18.08 24.11
N PRO A 150 -20.87 -18.83 25.24
CA PRO A 150 -21.61 -18.46 26.45
C PRO A 150 -21.36 -17.00 26.83
N SER A 151 -22.40 -16.18 26.92
CA SER A 151 -22.27 -14.75 27.23
C SER A 151 -21.89 -14.49 28.69
N ASP A 152 -22.23 -15.43 29.58
CA ASP A 152 -21.88 -15.40 31.00
C ASP A 152 -20.42 -15.81 31.24
N ALA A 153 -19.66 -14.95 31.92
CA ALA A 153 -18.23 -15.17 32.16
C ALA A 153 -17.93 -16.38 33.07
N PRO A 154 -18.65 -16.64 34.18
CA PRO A 154 -18.54 -17.88 34.93
C PRO A 154 -18.73 -19.16 34.09
N GLN A 155 -19.76 -19.21 33.24
CA GLN A 155 -20.00 -20.36 32.35
C GLN A 155 -18.85 -20.55 31.35
N LEU A 156 -18.38 -19.46 30.73
CA LEU A 156 -17.25 -19.54 29.80
C LEU A 156 -15.97 -20.03 30.49
N ARG A 157 -15.66 -19.55 31.69
CA ARG A 157 -14.49 -20.03 32.46
C ARG A 157 -14.62 -21.49 32.86
N ALA A 158 -15.81 -21.94 33.26
CA ALA A 158 -16.06 -23.35 33.57
C ALA A 158 -15.87 -24.24 32.34
N LEU A 159 -16.37 -23.81 31.18
CA LEU A 159 -16.17 -24.48 29.90
C LEU A 159 -14.68 -24.59 29.58
N ALA A 160 -13.95 -23.47 29.58
CA ALA A 160 -12.52 -23.42 29.33
C ALA A 160 -11.73 -24.33 30.27
N GLY A 161 -11.98 -24.23 31.58
CA GLY A 161 -11.31 -25.05 32.60
C GLY A 161 -11.54 -26.54 32.41
N SER A 162 -12.73 -26.95 31.97
CA SER A 162 -13.04 -28.36 31.73
C SER A 162 -12.35 -28.93 30.48
N LEU A 163 -12.32 -28.16 29.38
CA LEU A 163 -11.81 -28.62 28.10
C LEU A 163 -10.30 -28.61 27.98
N VAL A 164 -9.63 -27.73 28.72
CA VAL A 164 -8.17 -27.65 28.79
C VAL A 164 -7.53 -28.87 29.46
N GLN A 165 -8.28 -29.61 30.28
CA GLN A 165 -7.74 -30.78 30.97
C GLN A 165 -7.29 -31.88 29.99
N GLY A 166 -6.05 -32.34 30.14
CA GLY A 166 -5.47 -33.39 29.31
C GLY A 166 -5.00 -32.93 27.93
N ALA A 167 -4.98 -31.63 27.66
CA ALA A 167 -4.31 -31.07 26.49
C ALA A 167 -2.81 -30.87 26.77
N SER A 168 -1.97 -31.07 25.75
CA SER A 168 -0.53 -30.77 25.79
C SER A 168 -0.21 -29.37 25.25
N ALA A 169 -1.06 -28.86 24.37
CA ALA A 169 -0.99 -27.51 23.83
C ALA A 169 -2.40 -26.96 23.55
N LEU A 170 -2.53 -25.64 23.62
CA LEU A 170 -3.70 -24.87 23.23
C LEU A 170 -3.34 -23.95 22.07
N MET A 171 -4.09 -24.05 20.98
CA MET A 171 -4.01 -23.12 19.84
C MET A 171 -5.25 -22.22 19.81
N LEU A 172 -5.01 -20.91 19.75
CA LEU A 172 -6.00 -19.85 19.71
C LEU A 172 -5.85 -19.02 18.42
N GLN A 173 -6.88 -18.26 18.08
CA GLN A 173 -6.93 -17.40 16.90
C GLN A 173 -7.95 -16.25 17.10
N ARG A 174 -7.96 -15.20 16.27
CA ARG A 174 -8.74 -13.96 16.54
C ARG A 174 -10.01 -13.73 15.71
N GLU A 175 -10.61 -14.77 15.14
CA GLU A 175 -11.95 -14.79 14.51
C GLU A 175 -13.07 -15.22 15.47
N VAL A 176 -12.75 -15.43 16.75
CA VAL A 176 -13.73 -15.58 17.85
C VAL A 176 -13.58 -14.40 18.83
N PRO A 177 -14.59 -14.10 19.68
CA PRO A 177 -14.51 -13.00 20.63
C PRO A 177 -13.30 -13.12 21.55
N GLU A 178 -12.58 -12.01 21.79
CA GLU A 178 -11.33 -12.02 22.56
C GLU A 178 -11.49 -12.56 23.99
N ARG A 179 -12.66 -12.34 24.61
CA ARG A 179 -13.03 -12.93 25.91
C ARG A 179 -12.95 -14.47 25.94
N VAL A 180 -13.17 -15.14 24.80
CA VAL A 180 -13.05 -16.60 24.67
C VAL A 180 -11.58 -16.97 24.73
N ASN A 181 -10.74 -16.30 23.94
CA ASN A 181 -9.29 -16.51 23.95
C ASN A 181 -8.70 -16.26 25.34
N GLU A 182 -9.11 -15.19 26.03
CA GLU A 182 -8.69 -14.90 27.40
C GLU A 182 -9.03 -16.03 28.38
N ALA A 183 -10.28 -16.50 28.37
CA ALA A 183 -10.72 -17.55 29.30
C ALA A 183 -9.97 -18.88 29.08
N PHE A 184 -9.73 -19.26 27.82
CA PHE A 184 -8.98 -20.48 27.50
C PHE A 184 -7.49 -20.32 27.77
N ALA A 185 -6.88 -19.18 27.46
CA ALA A 185 -5.47 -18.91 27.75
C ALA A 185 -5.20 -18.89 29.27
N GLU A 186 -6.09 -18.28 30.07
CA GLU A 186 -6.01 -18.27 31.52
C GLU A 186 -6.07 -19.70 32.09
N ALA A 187 -7.03 -20.50 31.64
CA ALA A 187 -7.19 -21.89 32.07
C ALA A 187 -5.97 -22.76 31.68
N ALA A 188 -5.48 -22.64 30.45
CA ALA A 188 -4.30 -23.39 29.98
C ALA A 188 -3.04 -23.01 30.73
N ARG A 189 -2.84 -21.72 30.99
CA ARG A 189 -1.72 -21.24 31.79
C ARG A 189 -1.75 -21.79 33.22
N ALA A 190 -2.92 -21.78 33.86
CA ALA A 190 -3.08 -22.33 35.21
C ALA A 190 -2.77 -23.84 35.26
N ALA A 191 -2.98 -24.54 34.14
CA ALA A 191 -2.65 -25.96 33.96
C ALA A 191 -1.21 -26.21 33.47
N GLY A 192 -0.42 -25.17 33.19
CA GLY A 192 0.96 -25.31 32.68
C GLY A 192 1.05 -25.82 31.24
N ILE A 193 0.00 -25.60 30.44
CA ILE A 193 -0.11 -26.05 29.05
C ILE A 193 0.47 -24.99 28.12
N LEU A 194 1.17 -25.43 27.06
CA LEU A 194 1.71 -24.56 26.02
C LEU A 194 0.58 -23.80 25.30
N VAL A 195 0.65 -22.48 25.23
CA VAL A 195 -0.37 -21.67 24.54
C VAL A 195 0.21 -20.89 23.36
N LEU A 196 -0.33 -21.15 22.17
CA LEU A 196 0.01 -20.42 20.94
C LEU A 196 -1.21 -19.61 20.47
N LEU A 197 -1.01 -18.33 20.17
CA LEU A 197 -2.05 -17.45 19.64
C LEU A 197 -1.70 -17.05 18.21
N ASP A 198 -2.46 -17.50 17.22
CA ASP A 198 -2.45 -16.87 15.90
C ASP A 198 -2.99 -15.44 16.04
N ALA A 199 -2.17 -14.47 15.64
CA ALA A 199 -2.54 -13.06 15.73
C ALA A 199 -3.51 -12.62 14.63
N GLY A 200 -3.70 -13.46 13.60
CA GLY A 200 -4.59 -13.20 12.49
C GLY A 200 -6.09 -13.31 12.82
N GLY A 201 -6.90 -12.62 12.03
CA GLY A 201 -8.37 -12.62 12.12
C GLY A 201 -8.98 -11.34 12.67
N SER A 202 -8.20 -10.52 13.38
CA SER A 202 -8.61 -9.20 13.89
C SER A 202 -7.45 -8.21 13.89
N GLY A 203 -7.69 -6.99 13.41
CA GLY A 203 -6.75 -5.87 13.50
C GLY A 203 -6.81 -5.09 14.82
N ALA A 204 -7.68 -5.48 15.76
CA ALA A 204 -7.76 -4.83 17.07
C ALA A 204 -6.49 -5.11 17.90
N PRO A 205 -6.09 -4.24 18.86
CA PRO A 205 -5.02 -4.56 19.79
C PRO A 205 -5.28 -5.87 20.55
N ILE A 206 -4.24 -6.62 20.92
CA ILE A 206 -4.38 -7.80 21.80
C ILE A 206 -4.44 -7.30 23.25
N SER A 207 -5.38 -7.82 24.03
CA SER A 207 -5.49 -7.41 25.44
C SER A 207 -4.22 -7.79 26.24
N PRO A 208 -3.76 -6.95 27.19
CA PRO A 208 -2.58 -7.28 28.00
C PRO A 208 -2.74 -8.60 28.79
N ALA A 209 -3.97 -8.92 29.20
CA ALA A 209 -4.28 -10.16 29.91
C ALA A 209 -4.05 -11.38 29.02
N LEU A 210 -4.54 -11.35 27.77
CA LEU A 210 -4.30 -12.42 26.80
C LEU A 210 -2.81 -12.52 26.44
N LEU A 211 -2.17 -11.38 26.17
CA LEU A 211 -0.76 -11.32 25.80
C LEU A 211 0.16 -11.93 26.87
N ALA A 212 -0.11 -11.63 28.14
CA ALA A 212 0.63 -12.19 29.27
C ALA A 212 0.35 -13.68 29.51
N ALA A 213 -0.79 -14.18 29.03
CA ALA A 213 -1.23 -15.56 29.25
C ALA A 213 -0.65 -16.56 28.24
N VAL A 214 -0.22 -16.10 27.06
CA VAL A 214 0.29 -16.96 25.97
C VAL A 214 1.80 -17.15 26.03
N ASP A 215 2.29 -18.29 25.51
CA ASP A 215 3.73 -18.58 25.40
C ASP A 215 4.33 -18.05 24.11
N ALA A 216 3.56 -18.04 23.02
CA ALA A 216 3.92 -17.30 21.81
C ALA A 216 2.71 -16.67 21.12
N VAL A 217 2.87 -15.42 20.69
CA VAL A 217 2.01 -14.79 19.68
C VAL A 217 2.63 -15.03 18.32
N CYS A 218 1.82 -15.44 17.36
CA CYS A 218 2.26 -15.84 16.03
C CYS A 218 1.65 -14.91 14.97
N PRO A 219 2.21 -13.71 14.73
CA PRO A 219 1.78 -12.85 13.64
C PRO A 219 2.51 -13.18 12.32
N ASN A 220 1.91 -12.87 11.19
CA ASN A 220 2.69 -12.62 9.97
C ASN A 220 3.33 -11.22 10.00
N GLU A 221 4.16 -10.90 9.00
CA GLU A 221 4.83 -9.60 8.91
C GLU A 221 3.88 -8.40 8.98
N GLN A 222 2.79 -8.44 8.22
CA GLN A 222 1.80 -7.36 8.17
C GLN A 222 1.03 -7.23 9.49
N GLU A 223 0.63 -8.36 10.09
CA GLU A 223 -0.03 -8.40 11.40
C GLU A 223 0.89 -7.85 12.50
N LEU A 224 2.19 -8.17 12.46
CA LEU A 224 3.18 -7.66 13.40
C LEU A 224 3.29 -6.13 13.29
N GLN A 225 3.36 -5.60 12.07
CA GLN A 225 3.37 -4.17 11.81
C GLN A 225 2.08 -3.50 12.34
N VAL A 226 0.91 -4.08 12.10
CA VAL A 226 -0.37 -3.54 12.57
C VAL A 226 -0.46 -3.54 14.10
N LEU A 227 -0.05 -4.63 14.75
CA LEU A 227 -0.14 -4.78 16.20
C LEU A 227 0.82 -3.85 16.95
N THR A 228 1.97 -3.54 16.36
CA THR A 228 3.03 -2.75 17.01
C THR A 228 3.08 -1.30 16.55
N GLY A 229 2.56 -1.00 15.35
CA GLY A 229 2.76 0.27 14.67
C GLY A 229 4.20 0.52 14.23
N LEU A 230 5.07 -0.49 14.28
CA LEU A 230 6.49 -0.42 13.95
C LEU A 230 6.77 -0.99 12.56
N PRO A 231 7.81 -0.53 11.85
CA PRO A 231 8.20 -1.11 10.56
C PRO A 231 8.70 -2.55 10.73
N THR A 232 8.64 -3.33 9.65
CA THR A 232 9.03 -4.75 9.60
C THR A 232 9.76 -5.13 8.29
N SER A 233 10.22 -4.13 7.53
CA SER A 233 10.81 -4.31 6.19
C SER A 233 12.20 -4.94 6.24
N THR A 234 12.97 -4.75 7.32
CA THR A 234 14.25 -5.44 7.55
C THR A 234 14.14 -6.47 8.69
N GLU A 235 15.12 -7.37 8.78
CA GLU A 235 15.15 -8.33 9.89
C GLU A 235 15.30 -7.62 11.24
N GLU A 236 16.13 -6.57 11.32
CA GLU A 236 16.32 -5.77 12.53
C GLU A 236 15.01 -5.10 12.95
N GLU A 237 14.23 -4.60 11.99
CA GLU A 237 12.92 -4.02 12.22
C GLU A 237 11.92 -5.07 12.72
N VAL A 238 11.90 -6.27 12.13
CA VAL A 238 11.08 -7.40 12.62
C VAL A 238 11.45 -7.75 14.06
N VAL A 239 12.74 -7.83 14.39
CA VAL A 239 13.19 -8.11 15.76
C VAL A 239 12.76 -6.99 16.72
N ALA A 240 12.87 -5.72 16.32
CA ALA A 240 12.43 -4.60 17.14
C ALA A 240 10.92 -4.60 17.37
N ALA A 241 10.12 -4.87 16.33
CA ALA A 241 8.67 -4.98 16.44
C ALA A 241 8.25 -6.17 17.32
N ALA A 242 8.90 -7.34 17.15
CA ALA A 242 8.70 -8.49 18.01
C ALA A 242 9.08 -8.18 19.47
N GLN A 243 10.17 -7.42 19.70
CA GLN A 243 10.58 -7.00 21.03
C GLN A 243 9.53 -6.10 21.69
N ALA A 244 8.87 -5.23 20.92
CA ALA A 244 7.79 -4.40 21.45
C ALA A 244 6.59 -5.22 21.99
N LEU A 245 6.27 -6.37 21.37
CA LEU A 245 5.26 -7.29 21.91
C LEU A 245 5.73 -8.04 23.16
N LEU A 246 7.01 -8.40 23.24
CA LEU A 246 7.59 -8.94 24.47
C LEU A 246 7.53 -7.93 25.62
N ASP A 247 7.86 -6.67 25.35
CA ASP A 247 7.83 -5.58 26.33
C ASP A 247 6.39 -5.30 26.83
N GLN A 248 5.38 -5.60 26.01
CA GLN A 248 3.97 -5.53 26.38
C GLN A 248 3.48 -6.76 27.17
N GLY A 249 4.31 -7.79 27.34
CA GLY A 249 4.03 -8.95 28.18
C GLY A 249 4.01 -10.30 27.46
N ALA A 250 4.24 -10.34 26.15
CA ALA A 250 4.38 -11.61 25.43
C ALA A 250 5.64 -12.36 25.92
N ARG A 251 5.57 -13.68 25.93
CA ARG A 251 6.73 -14.53 26.28
C ARG A 251 7.57 -14.93 25.07
N GLY A 252 6.93 -14.97 23.91
CA GLY A 252 7.54 -15.31 22.63
C GLY A 252 6.76 -14.68 21.49
N VAL A 253 7.45 -14.39 20.40
CA VAL A 253 6.85 -13.86 19.17
C VAL A 253 7.39 -14.66 17.98
N LEU A 254 6.54 -15.47 17.36
CA LEU A 254 6.85 -16.32 16.21
C LEU A 254 6.33 -15.66 14.93
N VAL A 255 7.22 -14.98 14.21
CA VAL A 255 6.87 -14.20 13.03
C VAL A 255 7.09 -15.02 11.76
N THR A 256 6.07 -15.14 10.92
CA THR A 256 6.21 -15.66 9.55
C THR A 256 6.45 -14.51 8.57
N LEU A 257 7.51 -14.63 7.75
CA LEU A 257 8.05 -13.57 6.88
C LEU A 257 8.05 -13.97 5.39
N GLU A 258 7.07 -14.77 4.99
CA GLU A 258 6.91 -15.28 3.62
C GLU A 258 8.22 -15.87 3.04
N ALA A 259 8.72 -15.34 1.93
CA ALA A 259 9.93 -15.80 1.25
C ALA A 259 11.21 -15.63 2.09
N ARG A 260 11.18 -14.82 3.16
CA ARG A 260 12.32 -14.67 4.11
C ARG A 260 12.33 -15.76 5.19
N GLY A 261 11.29 -16.57 5.28
CA GLY A 261 11.18 -17.66 6.24
C GLY A 261 10.44 -17.26 7.50
N SER A 262 11.01 -17.54 8.67
CA SER A 262 10.40 -17.23 9.97
C SER A 262 11.42 -16.96 11.05
N LEU A 263 11.00 -16.21 12.06
CA LEU A 263 11.81 -15.79 13.20
C LEU A 263 11.03 -15.99 14.49
N LEU A 264 11.64 -16.61 15.49
CA LEU A 264 11.12 -16.65 16.86
C LEU A 264 11.99 -15.78 17.75
N LEU A 265 11.40 -14.76 18.36
CA LEU A 265 12.01 -14.01 19.44
C LEU A 265 11.44 -14.50 20.77
N GLN A 266 12.27 -15.15 21.58
CA GLN A 266 11.88 -15.61 22.92
C GLN A 266 12.34 -14.59 23.97
N GLY A 267 11.46 -14.20 24.88
CA GLY A 267 11.80 -13.33 26.01
C GLY A 267 12.57 -14.08 27.10
N ALA A 268 13.26 -13.35 27.98
CA ALA A 268 13.90 -13.93 29.16
C ALA A 268 12.83 -14.51 30.12
N ALA A 269 12.86 -15.82 30.35
CA ALA A 269 11.82 -16.49 31.14
C ALA A 269 11.75 -15.95 32.59
N PRO A 270 10.55 -15.67 33.14
CA PRO A 270 10.35 -15.65 34.58
C PRO A 270 10.53 -17.08 35.13
N ALA A 271 11.10 -17.21 36.33
CA ALA A 271 11.26 -18.48 37.02
C ALA A 271 9.92 -19.26 37.07
N GLY A 272 9.78 -20.29 36.23
CA GLY A 272 8.57 -21.11 36.13
C GLY A 272 8.17 -21.55 34.71
N GLY A 273 8.71 -20.94 33.65
CA GLY A 273 8.50 -21.36 32.24
C GLY A 273 9.68 -22.16 31.67
N HIS A 274 9.41 -23.20 30.88
CA HIS A 274 10.35 -24.26 30.48
C HIS A 274 11.44 -23.88 29.44
N ILE A 275 12.03 -22.68 29.44
CA ILE A 275 13.26 -22.40 28.67
C ILE A 275 14.13 -21.35 29.40
N PRO A 276 15.35 -21.67 29.90
CA PRO A 276 16.26 -20.70 30.49
C PRO A 276 17.16 -20.02 29.44
N GLY A 277 17.20 -18.68 29.39
CA GLY A 277 18.18 -17.93 28.61
C GLY A 277 17.85 -16.45 28.40
N ALA A 278 18.86 -15.64 28.06
CA ALA A 278 18.69 -14.28 27.52
C ALA A 278 17.79 -14.33 26.26
N SER A 279 17.22 -13.18 25.86
CA SER A 279 16.35 -13.14 24.68
C SER A 279 17.03 -13.81 23.48
N ARG A 280 16.46 -14.92 23.02
CA ARG A 280 17.03 -15.77 21.97
C ARG A 280 16.25 -15.54 20.69
N VAL A 281 16.98 -15.22 19.62
CA VAL A 281 16.43 -15.14 18.27
C VAL A 281 16.74 -16.45 17.55
N VAL A 282 15.72 -17.22 17.21
CA VAL A 282 15.83 -18.42 16.37
C VAL A 282 15.31 -18.09 14.98
N ARG A 283 16.03 -18.51 13.94
CA ARG A 283 15.72 -18.21 12.54
C ARG A 283 15.55 -19.50 11.77
N GLN A 284 14.58 -19.53 10.89
CA GLN A 284 14.39 -20.58 9.92
C GLN A 284 14.18 -19.96 8.54
N PRO A 285 15.15 -20.11 7.61
CA PRO A 285 14.97 -19.71 6.22
C PRO A 285 13.77 -20.40 5.58
N ALA A 286 13.17 -19.76 4.57
CA ALA A 286 12.13 -20.39 3.77
C ALA A 286 12.66 -21.66 3.09
N LEU A 287 11.83 -22.69 3.05
CA LEU A 287 12.14 -23.90 2.28
C LEU A 287 11.65 -23.74 0.83
N PRO A 288 12.31 -24.38 -0.15
CA PRO A 288 11.84 -24.39 -1.52
C PRO A 288 10.38 -24.85 -1.62
N VAL A 289 9.57 -24.09 -2.34
CA VAL A 289 8.18 -24.47 -2.63
C VAL A 289 8.19 -25.64 -3.60
N PRO A 290 7.51 -26.77 -3.30
CA PRO A 290 7.37 -27.88 -4.24
C PRO A 290 6.82 -27.40 -5.59
N GLY A 291 7.51 -27.76 -6.67
CA GLY A 291 7.16 -27.30 -8.02
C GLY A 291 7.53 -25.83 -8.34
N GLY A 292 8.16 -25.12 -7.41
CA GLY A 292 8.77 -23.79 -7.63
C GLY A 292 7.79 -22.62 -7.80
N VAL A 293 6.48 -22.83 -7.59
CA VAL A 293 5.45 -21.82 -7.81
C VAL A 293 4.49 -21.77 -6.62
N VAL A 294 4.29 -20.58 -6.07
CA VAL A 294 3.24 -20.31 -5.09
C VAL A 294 1.90 -20.24 -5.82
N ARG A 295 0.95 -21.09 -5.46
CA ARG A 295 -0.38 -21.16 -6.08
C ARG A 295 -1.44 -20.43 -5.26
N ASP A 296 -1.43 -20.61 -3.95
CA ASP A 296 -2.39 -20.01 -3.03
C ASP A 296 -1.78 -19.96 -1.63
N ALA A 297 -1.78 -18.81 -0.97
CA ALA A 297 -1.26 -18.66 0.39
C ALA A 297 -2.28 -19.03 1.48
N THR A 298 -3.52 -19.34 1.09
CA THR A 298 -4.60 -19.67 2.02
C THR A 298 -4.22 -20.87 2.90
N ALA A 299 -4.46 -20.75 4.21
CA ALA A 299 -4.12 -21.74 5.25
C ALA A 299 -2.62 -22.09 5.41
N ALA A 300 -1.69 -21.50 4.66
CA ALA A 300 -0.26 -21.78 4.84
C ALA A 300 0.25 -21.38 6.22
N GLY A 301 -0.23 -20.24 6.75
CA GLY A 301 0.05 -19.82 8.12
C GLY A 301 -0.57 -20.73 9.18
N ASP A 302 -1.74 -21.33 8.91
CA ASP A 302 -2.40 -22.28 9.79
C ASP A 302 -1.64 -23.61 9.83
N ALA A 303 -1.22 -24.10 8.65
CA ALA A 303 -0.36 -25.28 8.52
C ALA A 303 0.97 -25.10 9.26
N PHE A 304 1.61 -23.94 9.09
CA PHE A 304 2.85 -23.60 9.78
C PHE A 304 2.68 -23.64 11.31
N ARG A 305 1.65 -22.97 11.84
CA ARG A 305 1.41 -22.90 13.30
C ARG A 305 1.02 -24.26 13.89
N ALA A 306 0.23 -25.05 13.17
CA ALA A 306 -0.14 -26.40 13.58
C ALA A 306 1.08 -27.34 13.59
N ALA A 307 1.91 -27.29 12.55
CA ALA A 307 3.17 -28.02 12.48
C ALA A 307 4.13 -27.67 13.63
N PHE A 308 4.26 -26.37 13.94
CA PHE A 308 5.06 -25.91 15.05
C PHE A 308 4.54 -26.47 16.38
N ALA A 309 3.22 -26.41 16.62
CA ALA A 309 2.59 -26.96 17.82
C ALA A 309 2.80 -28.48 17.94
N THR A 310 2.55 -29.22 16.85
CA THR A 310 2.72 -30.68 16.79
C THR A 310 4.14 -31.10 17.12
N ALA A 311 5.15 -30.45 16.51
CA ALA A 311 6.54 -30.76 16.78
C ALA A 311 6.94 -30.52 18.24
N LEU A 312 6.47 -29.44 18.86
CA LEU A 312 6.75 -29.16 20.27
C LEU A 312 6.07 -30.17 21.21
N VAL A 313 4.82 -30.53 20.94
CA VAL A 313 4.10 -31.56 21.73
C VAL A 313 4.73 -32.93 21.60
N GLU A 314 5.33 -33.24 20.44
CA GLU A 314 6.10 -34.46 20.21
C GLU A 314 7.52 -34.42 20.83
N GLY A 315 7.87 -33.33 21.53
CA GLY A 315 9.15 -33.18 22.23
C GLY A 315 10.31 -32.72 21.34
N GLY A 316 10.03 -32.21 20.14
CA GLY A 316 11.01 -31.59 19.25
C GLY A 316 11.59 -30.31 19.82
N SER A 317 12.80 -29.94 19.38
CA SER A 317 13.38 -28.63 19.71
C SER A 317 12.64 -27.51 18.99
N VAL A 318 12.85 -26.27 19.42
CA VAL A 318 12.32 -25.08 18.72
C VAL A 318 12.78 -25.04 17.27
N GLU A 319 14.06 -25.37 17.02
CA GLU A 319 14.62 -25.48 15.68
C GLU A 319 13.90 -26.54 14.83
N ASP A 320 13.69 -27.73 15.39
CA ASP A 320 12.97 -28.81 14.69
C ASP A 320 11.53 -28.40 14.38
N ALA A 321 10.87 -27.73 15.33
CA ALA A 321 9.52 -27.25 15.18
C ALA A 321 9.40 -26.17 14.09
N MET A 322 10.30 -25.18 14.06
CA MET A 322 10.33 -24.17 13.00
C MET A 322 10.63 -24.80 11.64
N ARG A 323 11.52 -25.80 11.58
CA ARG A 323 11.85 -26.50 10.34
C ARG A 323 10.68 -27.31 9.80
N LEU A 324 9.97 -28.05 10.65
CA LEU A 324 8.75 -28.78 10.27
C LEU A 324 7.66 -27.82 9.83
N ALA A 325 7.49 -26.71 10.55
CA ALA A 325 6.55 -25.65 10.20
C ALA A 325 6.84 -25.01 8.84
N ALA A 326 8.11 -24.73 8.53
CA ALA A 326 8.52 -24.20 7.25
C ALA A 326 8.23 -25.16 6.09
N ALA A 327 8.42 -26.46 6.29
CA ALA A 327 8.05 -27.48 5.29
C ALA A 327 6.55 -27.57 5.08
N ALA A 328 5.76 -27.56 6.17
CA ALA A 328 4.31 -27.60 6.08
C ALA A 328 3.76 -26.36 5.33
N GLY A 329 4.28 -25.17 5.65
CA GLY A 329 3.93 -23.94 4.95
C GLY A 329 4.33 -23.98 3.47
N ALA A 330 5.53 -24.45 3.14
CA ALA A 330 6.01 -24.55 1.75
C ALA A 330 5.15 -25.49 0.89
N ILE A 331 4.67 -26.61 1.43
CA ILE A 331 3.76 -27.51 0.72
C ILE A 331 2.38 -26.88 0.58
N ALA A 332 1.84 -26.27 1.64
CA ALA A 332 0.53 -25.63 1.59
C ALA A 332 0.46 -24.56 0.49
N VAL A 333 1.47 -23.69 0.39
CA VAL A 333 1.49 -22.62 -0.63
C VAL A 333 1.60 -23.14 -2.07
N SER A 334 2.00 -24.40 -2.27
CA SER A 334 2.12 -25.02 -3.61
C SER A 334 0.78 -25.56 -4.15
N ARG A 335 -0.28 -25.54 -3.34
CA ARG A 335 -1.61 -26.11 -3.65
C ARG A 335 -2.67 -25.01 -3.60
N MET A 336 -3.86 -25.31 -4.10
CA MET A 336 -4.99 -24.38 -4.10
C MET A 336 -5.95 -24.69 -2.95
N GLY A 337 -6.43 -23.66 -2.26
CA GLY A 337 -7.45 -23.76 -1.21
C GLY A 337 -6.91 -23.92 0.20
N ALA A 338 -7.82 -23.83 1.18
CA ALA A 338 -7.53 -23.92 2.61
C ALA A 338 -7.25 -25.36 3.06
N MET A 339 -8.21 -26.04 3.70
CA MET A 339 -8.03 -27.42 4.16
C MET A 339 -7.51 -28.42 3.10
N PRO A 340 -7.89 -28.33 1.80
CA PRO A 340 -7.33 -29.19 0.76
C PRO A 340 -5.83 -29.01 0.46
N SER A 341 -5.21 -27.88 0.84
CA SER A 341 -3.77 -27.67 0.62
C SER A 341 -2.90 -28.26 1.74
N LEU A 342 -3.49 -28.61 2.87
CA LEU A 342 -2.77 -29.03 4.07
C LEU A 342 -1.99 -30.34 3.82
N PRO A 343 -0.70 -30.38 4.18
CA PRO A 343 0.13 -31.54 3.90
C PRO A 343 -0.04 -32.65 4.94
N THR A 344 0.24 -33.89 4.53
CA THR A 344 0.41 -35.00 5.49
C THR A 344 1.81 -35.00 6.09
N ARG A 345 1.99 -35.73 7.20
CA ARG A 345 3.31 -35.94 7.83
C ARG A 345 4.33 -36.52 6.84
N GLU A 346 3.92 -37.46 6.00
CA GLU A 346 4.79 -38.10 5.01
C GLU A 346 5.31 -37.10 3.99
N GLU A 347 4.45 -36.26 3.44
CA GLU A 347 4.81 -35.23 2.46
C GLU A 347 5.79 -34.21 3.06
N VAL A 348 5.58 -33.83 4.32
CA VAL A 348 6.51 -32.96 5.06
C VAL A 348 7.88 -33.65 5.23
N ALA A 349 7.90 -34.94 5.57
CA ALA A 349 9.13 -35.70 5.74
C ALA A 349 9.89 -35.86 4.41
N GLU A 350 9.20 -36.10 3.30
CA GLU A 350 9.77 -36.17 1.96
C GLU A 350 10.46 -34.87 1.56
N LEU A 351 9.77 -33.72 1.69
CA LEU A 351 10.37 -32.41 1.38
C LEU A 351 11.61 -32.12 2.24
N LEU A 352 11.57 -32.47 3.53
CA LEU A 352 12.71 -32.27 4.44
C LEU A 352 13.92 -33.14 4.07
N GLN A 353 13.70 -34.35 3.55
CA GLN A 353 14.76 -35.21 3.02
C GLN A 353 15.36 -34.62 1.74
N GLU A 354 14.53 -34.20 0.79
CA GLU A 354 14.98 -33.58 -0.47
C GLU A 354 15.86 -32.35 -0.23
N VAL A 355 15.43 -31.45 0.65
CA VAL A 355 16.22 -30.26 1.01
C VAL A 355 17.50 -30.62 1.77
N GLY A 356 17.46 -31.68 2.59
CA GLY A 356 18.64 -32.21 3.30
C GLY A 356 19.74 -32.74 2.38
N HIS A 357 19.38 -33.22 1.18
CA HIS A 357 20.33 -33.69 0.17
C HIS A 357 20.87 -32.58 -0.76
N ALA A 358 20.27 -31.38 -0.76
CA ALA A 358 20.52 -30.33 -1.74
C ALA A 358 21.51 -29.22 -1.31
N LEU A 359 22.07 -29.25 -0.10
CA LEU A 359 23.01 -28.23 0.39
C LEU A 359 24.49 -28.69 0.28
N PRO A 360 25.39 -27.97 -0.44
CA PRO A 360 26.83 -28.10 -0.26
C PRO A 360 27.31 -27.35 0.99
N ALA A 361 28.34 -27.90 1.65
CA ALA A 361 28.93 -27.37 2.88
C ALA A 361 29.48 -25.94 2.74
N ALA A 362 29.23 -25.12 3.76
CA ALA A 362 29.63 -23.72 3.87
C ALA A 362 31.15 -23.51 3.70
N SER A 363 31.55 -22.57 2.84
CA SER A 363 32.93 -22.08 2.76
C SER A 363 33.14 -20.90 3.71
N THR A 364 34.09 -21.09 4.61
CA THR A 364 34.70 -20.05 5.44
C THR A 364 35.63 -19.19 4.58
N THR A 365 35.43 -17.87 4.56
CA THR A 365 36.52 -16.94 4.21
C THR A 365 36.51 -15.73 5.12
N THR A 366 37.58 -15.64 5.89
CA THR A 366 37.99 -14.55 6.77
C THR A 366 38.43 -13.34 5.94
N GLY A 367 37.82 -12.17 6.14
CA GLY A 367 38.30 -10.90 5.61
C GLY A 367 39.28 -10.23 6.59
N SER A 368 40.48 -9.89 6.12
CA SER A 368 41.39 -8.96 6.81
C SER A 368 41.32 -7.59 6.12
N CYS A 369 40.97 -6.56 6.89
CA CYS A 369 41.09 -5.15 6.50
C CYS A 369 42.55 -4.66 6.62
N ALA A 370 42.98 -3.85 5.67
CA ALA A 370 43.91 -2.74 5.89
C ALA A 370 43.66 -1.64 4.83
N PRO A 371 43.75 -0.35 5.19
CA PRO A 371 43.53 0.78 4.30
C PRO A 371 44.85 1.31 3.71
N ASP A 372 44.79 2.01 2.59
CA ASP A 372 45.88 2.89 2.14
C ASP A 372 45.33 4.21 1.58
N ASP A 373 46.04 5.26 1.98
CA ASP A 373 45.82 6.70 1.83
C ASP A 373 46.30 7.28 0.49
N ALA A 374 45.98 8.58 0.30
CA ALA A 374 46.67 9.62 -0.50
C ALA A 374 46.28 9.70 -2.00
N ALA A 375 46.16 10.86 -2.69
CA ALA A 375 46.43 12.28 -2.39
C ALA A 375 45.77 13.20 -3.47
N LEU A 376 45.23 14.35 -3.02
CA LEU A 376 45.47 15.75 -3.44
C LEU A 376 45.55 16.21 -4.93
N GLU A 377 45.17 17.49 -5.08
CA GLU A 377 45.42 18.49 -6.15
C GLU A 377 44.27 18.75 -7.13
N GLN A 378 43.91 19.98 -7.54
CA GLN A 378 44.24 21.37 -7.22
C GLN A 378 43.17 22.25 -7.95
N GLN A 379 42.89 23.45 -7.46
CA GLN A 379 42.11 24.49 -8.18
C GLN A 379 42.91 25.11 -9.35
N PRO A 380 42.30 25.97 -10.19
CA PRO A 380 42.39 27.41 -9.89
C PRO A 380 41.10 28.22 -10.15
N ALA A 381 41.17 29.48 -9.72
CA ALA A 381 40.10 30.45 -9.56
C ALA A 381 39.98 31.48 -10.71
N ALA A 382 38.81 32.15 -10.70
CA ALA A 382 38.54 33.56 -10.98
C ALA A 382 38.59 34.13 -12.41
N GLY A 383 37.46 34.76 -12.78
CA GLY A 383 37.37 35.79 -13.81
C GLY A 383 36.07 36.58 -13.65
N ALA A 384 36.16 37.83 -13.16
CA ALA A 384 35.05 38.77 -13.01
C ALA A 384 35.02 39.76 -14.19
N ALA A 385 33.83 40.08 -14.73
CA ALA A 385 33.57 41.35 -15.43
C ALA A 385 32.06 41.60 -15.68
N GLY A 386 31.53 42.66 -15.05
CA GLY A 386 30.77 43.76 -15.66
C GLY A 386 29.52 43.53 -16.53
N SER A 387 28.35 43.89 -15.96
CA SER A 387 27.45 44.95 -16.44
C SER A 387 26.80 44.88 -17.86
N LYS A 388 25.48 44.67 -17.92
CA LYS A 388 24.46 45.69 -18.30
C LYS A 388 23.06 45.09 -18.36
N ALA A 389 22.10 45.78 -17.73
CA ALA A 389 20.67 45.56 -17.90
C ALA A 389 20.26 45.84 -19.35
N ALA A 390 19.54 44.91 -19.97
CA ALA A 390 18.84 45.11 -21.23
C ALA A 390 17.40 44.64 -21.06
N THR A 391 16.49 45.62 -20.98
CA THR A 391 15.06 45.47 -21.14
C THR A 391 14.78 45.00 -22.57
N GLY A 392 14.53 43.70 -22.74
CA GLY A 392 14.13 43.10 -24.00
C GLY A 392 12.63 42.79 -23.97
N SER A 393 11.85 43.61 -24.66
CA SER A 393 10.47 43.29 -25.02
C SER A 393 10.50 42.09 -25.97
N THR A 394 9.97 40.94 -25.56
CA THR A 394 9.71 39.83 -26.48
C THR A 394 8.32 39.95 -27.06
N SER A 395 8.33 40.14 -28.36
CA SER A 395 7.22 40.20 -29.30
C SER A 395 6.17 39.13 -29.12
N ALA A 396 4.91 39.56 -29.23
CA ALA A 396 3.76 38.72 -29.51
C ALA A 396 4.04 37.83 -30.74
N ALA A 397 4.07 36.53 -30.52
CA ALA A 397 4.06 35.52 -31.57
C ALA A 397 2.70 34.81 -31.52
N GLY A 398 1.90 35.03 -32.58
CA GLY A 398 0.89 34.12 -33.09
C GLY A 398 -0.26 33.73 -32.15
N ALA A 399 -1.29 34.59 -32.05
CA ALA A 399 -2.63 34.11 -31.76
C ALA A 399 -3.05 33.22 -32.95
N ALA A 400 -2.93 31.90 -32.79
CA ALA A 400 -3.57 30.95 -33.68
C ALA A 400 -5.07 31.00 -33.38
N ASP A 401 -5.85 31.29 -34.41
CA ASP A 401 -7.31 31.43 -34.34
C ASP A 401 -7.94 30.15 -33.78
N ASN A 402 -8.43 30.24 -32.53
CA ASN A 402 -9.36 29.27 -31.96
C ASN A 402 -10.71 29.43 -32.66
N GLU A 403 -11.28 28.36 -33.18
CA GLU A 403 -12.68 28.33 -33.63
C GLU A 403 -13.58 28.76 -32.45
N GLY A 404 -14.02 30.03 -32.46
CA GLY A 404 -14.86 30.64 -31.40
C GLY A 404 -14.26 31.84 -30.65
N GLY A 405 -13.03 32.28 -30.93
CA GLY A 405 -12.49 33.58 -30.46
C GLY A 405 -12.22 33.73 -28.94
N PHE A 406 -12.26 32.64 -28.16
CA PHE A 406 -11.88 32.67 -26.74
C PHE A 406 -10.34 32.68 -26.58
N PRO A 407 -9.75 33.49 -25.67
CA PRO A 407 -8.31 33.80 -25.68
C PRO A 407 -7.40 32.70 -25.12
N LEU A 408 -7.95 31.60 -24.61
CA LEU A 408 -7.18 30.51 -23.98
C LEU A 408 -7.47 29.17 -24.67
N LEU A 409 -6.48 28.28 -24.63
CA LEU A 409 -6.63 26.88 -25.02
C LEU A 409 -6.97 26.02 -23.81
N PHE A 410 -7.77 24.98 -24.05
CA PHE A 410 -8.19 24.03 -23.02
C PHE A 410 -7.59 22.65 -23.29
N GLY A 411 -7.13 22.01 -22.22
CA GLY A 411 -6.75 20.62 -22.18
C GLY A 411 -7.49 19.89 -21.06
N ALA A 412 -7.48 18.58 -21.10
CA ALA A 412 -8.09 17.73 -20.08
C ALA A 412 -7.20 16.51 -19.85
N ARG A 413 -7.38 15.87 -18.70
CA ARG A 413 -6.59 14.70 -18.33
C ARG A 413 -6.77 13.53 -19.30
N LEU A 414 -5.70 13.14 -19.99
CA LEU A 414 -5.75 12.06 -20.99
C LEU A 414 -6.16 10.72 -20.34
N ASN A 415 -5.63 10.44 -19.15
CA ASN A 415 -5.99 9.24 -18.39
C ASN A 415 -7.48 9.15 -18.05
N SER A 416 -8.21 10.27 -17.98
CA SER A 416 -9.64 10.27 -17.69
C SER A 416 -10.47 9.70 -18.83
N MET A 417 -9.95 9.70 -20.05
CA MET A 417 -10.62 9.10 -21.21
C MET A 417 -10.73 7.57 -21.15
N ARG A 418 -10.05 6.92 -20.21
CA ARG A 418 -10.25 5.49 -19.91
C ARG A 418 -11.54 5.21 -19.14
N ALA A 419 -12.07 6.21 -18.43
CA ALA A 419 -13.27 6.06 -17.61
C ALA A 419 -14.50 5.89 -18.49
N ARG A 420 -15.53 5.22 -17.96
CA ARG A 420 -16.79 4.97 -18.67
C ARG A 420 -16.59 4.54 -20.12
N SER A 421 -15.74 3.52 -20.35
CA SER A 421 -15.48 3.00 -21.69
C SER A 421 -16.74 2.42 -22.34
N ASP A 422 -17.75 2.07 -21.53
CA ASP A 422 -19.10 1.71 -21.95
C ASP A 422 -19.81 2.82 -22.74
N LEU A 423 -19.40 4.08 -22.56
CA LEU A 423 -19.96 5.26 -23.24
C LEU A 423 -19.17 5.70 -24.49
N ALA A 424 -17.99 5.11 -24.75
CA ALA A 424 -17.26 5.39 -25.99
C ALA A 424 -18.10 4.85 -27.17
N GLN A 425 -18.62 5.76 -28.00
CA GLN A 425 -19.69 5.53 -28.98
C GLN A 425 -19.63 4.18 -29.72
N GLN A 426 -20.76 3.45 -29.76
CA GLN A 426 -20.98 2.24 -30.57
C GLN A 426 -21.14 2.52 -32.10
N GLY A 427 -20.45 3.54 -32.66
CA GLY A 427 -20.79 4.05 -33.99
C GLY A 427 -19.65 4.58 -34.87
N SER A 428 -18.41 4.70 -34.38
CA SER A 428 -17.24 5.02 -35.20
C SER A 428 -16.19 3.95 -34.95
N ASP A 429 -15.66 3.32 -36.01
CA ASP A 429 -14.61 2.30 -36.02
C ASP A 429 -14.06 1.90 -34.65
N SER A 430 -14.37 0.67 -34.25
CA SER A 430 -14.19 -0.07 -32.99
C SER A 430 -12.83 0.00 -32.25
N LYS A 431 -12.16 1.17 -32.20
CA LYS A 431 -10.82 1.35 -31.62
C LYS A 431 -10.69 2.52 -30.66
N SER A 432 -11.58 3.51 -30.65
CA SER A 432 -11.40 4.74 -29.86
C SER A 432 -11.66 4.57 -28.35
N GLY A 433 -12.48 3.60 -27.93
CA GLY A 433 -12.78 3.33 -26.51
C GLY A 433 -11.90 2.27 -25.82
N GLN A 434 -11.22 1.41 -26.58
CA GLN A 434 -10.42 0.28 -26.08
C GLN A 434 -8.92 0.36 -26.45
N GLY A 435 -8.53 1.34 -27.28
CA GLY A 435 -7.23 1.33 -27.97
C GLY A 435 -6.12 2.13 -27.31
N GLY A 436 -5.69 1.78 -26.09
CA GLY A 436 -4.50 2.39 -25.46
C GLY A 436 -4.45 3.92 -25.50
N VAL A 437 -3.24 4.50 -25.49
CA VAL A 437 -3.02 5.95 -25.42
C VAL A 437 -3.61 6.70 -26.64
N LEU A 438 -3.41 6.19 -27.85
CA LEU A 438 -3.88 6.86 -29.07
C LEU A 438 -5.42 6.83 -29.19
N GLY A 439 -6.06 5.76 -28.70
CA GLY A 439 -7.52 5.71 -28.59
C GLY A 439 -8.05 6.76 -27.60
N TRP A 440 -7.35 6.99 -26.49
CA TRP A 440 -7.68 8.06 -25.56
C TRP A 440 -7.54 9.44 -26.19
N VAL A 441 -6.52 9.68 -27.03
CA VAL A 441 -6.38 10.92 -27.79
C VAL A 441 -7.56 11.10 -28.76
N ALA A 442 -7.94 10.05 -29.49
CA ALA A 442 -9.10 10.08 -30.38
C ALA A 442 -10.39 10.40 -29.61
N ARG A 443 -10.56 9.87 -28.39
CA ARG A 443 -11.70 10.19 -27.52
C ARG A 443 -11.67 11.64 -27.02
N GLN A 444 -10.49 12.19 -26.70
CA GLN A 444 -10.37 13.62 -26.39
C GLN A 444 -10.78 14.50 -27.57
N GLY A 445 -10.53 14.05 -28.81
CA GLY A 445 -10.96 14.76 -30.02
C GLY A 445 -12.49 14.90 -30.16
N LEU A 446 -13.28 14.16 -29.37
CA LEU A 446 -14.73 14.32 -29.33
C LEU A 446 -15.19 15.52 -28.47
N VAL A 447 -14.34 16.00 -27.57
CA VAL A 447 -14.65 17.07 -26.61
C VAL A 447 -14.74 18.42 -27.32
N GLN A 448 -15.91 19.03 -27.34
CA GLN A 448 -16.10 20.33 -27.99
C GLN A 448 -15.34 21.45 -27.27
N GLY A 449 -14.44 22.12 -28.00
CA GLY A 449 -13.65 23.26 -27.51
C GLY A 449 -12.36 22.89 -26.80
N LEU A 450 -11.99 21.61 -26.76
CA LEU A 450 -10.67 21.16 -26.35
C LEU A 450 -9.66 21.41 -27.48
N GLY A 451 -8.46 21.87 -27.15
CA GLY A 451 -7.44 22.22 -28.15
C GLY A 451 -6.07 21.58 -27.93
N VAL A 452 -5.78 21.13 -26.71
CA VAL A 452 -4.46 20.56 -26.37
C VAL A 452 -4.54 19.28 -25.55
N VAL A 453 -3.57 18.39 -25.75
CA VAL A 453 -3.35 17.15 -25.01
C VAL A 453 -2.08 17.24 -24.18
N TYR A 454 -2.11 16.74 -22.94
CA TYR A 454 -0.91 16.53 -22.14
C TYR A 454 -0.64 15.04 -22.01
N PHE A 455 0.60 14.63 -22.25
CA PHE A 455 1.02 13.24 -22.15
C PHE A 455 1.86 13.03 -20.89
N ASN A 456 1.63 11.94 -20.17
CA ASN A 456 2.52 11.47 -19.13
C ASN A 456 3.73 10.78 -19.78
N TYR A 457 4.94 11.16 -19.39
CA TYR A 457 6.17 10.49 -19.83
C TYR A 457 6.88 9.82 -18.64
N PRO A 458 7.30 8.55 -18.74
CA PRO A 458 7.30 7.71 -19.95
C PRO A 458 5.97 7.00 -20.28
N GLU A 459 5.04 6.93 -19.34
CA GLU A 459 3.84 6.06 -19.36
C GLU A 459 3.03 6.06 -20.67
N HIS A 460 2.89 7.21 -21.34
CA HIS A 460 2.06 7.33 -22.54
C HIS A 460 2.83 7.23 -23.85
N LEU A 461 4.12 7.54 -23.85
CA LEU A 461 4.90 7.73 -25.09
C LEU A 461 5.98 6.66 -25.29
N GLU A 462 6.40 5.97 -24.23
CA GLU A 462 7.34 4.87 -24.35
C GLU A 462 6.74 3.73 -25.17
N GLY A 463 7.48 3.27 -26.19
CA GLY A 463 7.01 2.27 -27.15
C GLY A 463 6.20 2.84 -28.33
N LEU A 464 5.88 4.14 -28.35
CA LEU A 464 5.30 4.81 -29.50
C LEU A 464 6.36 5.56 -30.31
N THR A 465 6.08 5.75 -31.60
CA THR A 465 6.88 6.61 -32.48
C THR A 465 6.28 8.01 -32.57
N LEU A 466 7.12 9.01 -32.82
CA LEU A 466 6.66 10.39 -33.03
C LEU A 466 5.56 10.48 -34.11
N ALA A 467 5.74 9.76 -35.22
CA ALA A 467 4.78 9.74 -36.33
C ALA A 467 3.39 9.26 -35.89
N GLN A 468 3.31 8.19 -35.09
CA GLN A 468 2.03 7.67 -34.59
C GLN A 468 1.30 8.67 -33.69
N VAL A 469 2.05 9.37 -32.83
CA VAL A 469 1.48 10.37 -31.92
C VAL A 469 1.00 11.60 -32.69
N THR A 470 1.82 12.10 -33.63
CA THR A 470 1.45 13.23 -34.50
C THR A 470 0.22 12.93 -35.35
N GLU A 471 0.17 11.76 -36.01
CA GLU A 471 -0.98 11.35 -36.81
C GLU A 471 -2.26 11.26 -35.96
N SER A 472 -2.15 10.72 -34.74
CA SER A 472 -3.30 10.63 -33.82
C SER A 472 -3.79 12.00 -33.33
N LEU A 473 -2.88 12.95 -33.08
CA LEU A 473 -3.21 14.32 -32.69
C LEU A 473 -3.90 15.06 -33.85
N GLU A 474 -3.35 14.95 -35.06
CA GLU A 474 -3.92 15.54 -36.29
C GLU A 474 -5.32 14.98 -36.57
N ALA A 475 -5.51 13.66 -36.48
CA ALA A 475 -6.80 13.02 -36.68
C ALA A 475 -7.85 13.45 -35.63
N ALA A 476 -7.41 13.75 -34.40
CA ALA A 476 -8.27 14.27 -33.34
C ALA A 476 -8.49 15.79 -33.41
N GLY A 477 -7.79 16.51 -34.28
CA GLY A 477 -7.83 17.98 -34.34
C GLY A 477 -7.19 18.67 -33.12
N LEU A 478 -6.27 17.99 -32.42
CA LEU A 478 -5.65 18.46 -31.19
C LEU A 478 -4.14 18.71 -31.37
N LYS A 479 -3.55 19.50 -30.46
CA LYS A 479 -2.11 19.75 -30.40
C LYS A 479 -1.51 19.22 -29.10
N ALA A 480 -0.22 18.94 -29.07
CA ALA A 480 0.46 18.68 -27.80
C ALA A 480 0.62 20.00 -27.01
N GLY A 481 0.09 20.04 -25.78
CA GLY A 481 0.19 21.20 -24.89
C GLY A 481 1.41 21.16 -23.98
N GLY A 482 1.68 19.98 -23.41
CA GLY A 482 2.81 19.75 -22.50
C GLY A 482 3.06 18.26 -22.25
N ILE A 483 4.20 17.97 -21.65
CA ILE A 483 4.57 16.63 -21.20
C ILE A 483 4.65 16.63 -19.67
N ALA A 484 3.87 15.78 -19.01
CA ALA A 484 3.89 15.60 -17.57
C ALA A 484 4.86 14.47 -17.19
N MET A 485 5.91 14.79 -16.46
CA MET A 485 6.90 13.82 -16.02
C MET A 485 6.36 12.91 -14.93
N ARG A 486 6.65 11.63 -15.09
CA ARG A 486 6.50 10.56 -14.10
C ARG A 486 7.87 9.94 -13.88
N PHE A 487 8.27 9.84 -12.62
CA PHE A 487 9.50 9.15 -12.23
C PHE A 487 9.14 7.72 -11.81
N PRO A 488 9.49 6.68 -12.60
CA PRO A 488 9.00 5.33 -12.35
C PRO A 488 9.44 4.74 -11.01
N LEU A 489 8.50 4.05 -10.36
CA LEU A 489 8.76 3.21 -9.19
C LEU A 489 9.17 1.79 -9.61
N PRO A 490 10.00 1.08 -8.83
CA PRO A 490 10.53 1.47 -7.51
C PRO A 490 11.77 2.38 -7.57
N ARG A 491 12.34 2.63 -8.77
CA ARG A 491 13.64 3.29 -8.95
C ARG A 491 13.77 4.64 -8.23
N PHE A 492 12.74 5.48 -8.30
CA PHE A 492 12.76 6.82 -7.70
C PHE A 492 11.95 6.93 -6.41
N ARG A 493 11.76 5.83 -5.67
CA ARG A 493 10.93 5.79 -4.44
C ARG A 493 11.43 6.75 -3.34
N ALA A 494 12.75 6.95 -3.23
CA ALA A 494 13.36 7.84 -2.23
C ALA A 494 13.65 9.26 -2.76
N GLY A 495 12.84 9.73 -3.71
CA GLY A 495 13.03 11.00 -4.43
C GLY A 495 13.62 10.82 -5.83
N ALA A 496 13.34 11.77 -6.72
CA ALA A 496 13.90 11.79 -8.06
C ALA A 496 15.01 12.86 -8.17
N LEU A 497 14.62 14.12 -8.34
CA LEU A 497 15.58 15.23 -8.43
C LEU A 497 16.20 15.57 -7.07
N SER A 498 15.54 15.19 -5.97
CA SER A 498 16.00 15.38 -4.60
C SER A 498 16.73 14.17 -3.98
N ASN A 499 16.81 13.05 -4.71
CA ASN A 499 17.31 11.76 -4.20
C ASN A 499 18.68 11.92 -3.49
N PRO A 500 18.97 11.23 -2.37
CA PRO A 500 20.30 11.27 -1.75
C PRO A 500 21.42 10.76 -2.66
N ASP A 501 21.13 9.80 -3.54
CA ASP A 501 22.09 9.22 -4.48
C ASP A 501 22.32 10.16 -5.69
N PRO A 502 23.55 10.65 -5.92
CA PRO A 502 23.87 11.51 -7.07
C PRO A 502 23.63 10.83 -8.42
N GLU A 503 23.79 9.51 -8.54
CA GLU A 503 23.57 8.79 -9.78
C GLU A 503 22.09 8.74 -10.14
N LEU A 504 21.22 8.54 -9.14
CA LEU A 504 19.77 8.60 -9.33
C LEU A 504 19.30 10.01 -9.68
N ARG A 505 19.87 11.06 -9.06
CA ARG A 505 19.56 12.45 -9.47
C ARG A 505 19.95 12.72 -10.91
N ALA A 506 21.13 12.28 -11.34
CA ALA A 506 21.57 12.42 -12.73
C ALA A 506 20.64 11.66 -13.69
N ALA A 507 20.24 10.43 -13.34
CA ALA A 507 19.29 9.66 -14.12
C ALA A 507 17.89 10.29 -14.20
N ALA A 508 17.43 10.97 -13.15
CA ALA A 508 16.17 11.73 -13.15
C ALA A 508 16.24 12.91 -14.14
N VAL A 509 17.37 13.64 -14.16
CA VAL A 509 17.61 14.73 -15.13
C VAL A 509 17.66 14.19 -16.56
N GLU A 510 18.34 13.06 -16.79
CA GLU A 510 18.40 12.42 -18.11
C GLU A 510 17.00 12.00 -18.58
N LEU A 511 16.22 11.35 -17.71
CA LEU A 511 14.85 10.95 -18.02
C LEU A 511 13.97 12.17 -18.35
N GLY A 512 14.06 13.24 -17.55
CA GLY A 512 13.37 14.50 -17.82
C GLY A 512 13.80 15.15 -19.14
N THR A 513 15.08 15.08 -19.48
CA THR A 513 15.61 15.60 -20.76
C THR A 513 15.01 14.86 -21.95
N ARG A 514 14.82 13.53 -21.86
CA ARG A 514 14.09 12.77 -22.88
C ARG A 514 12.62 13.16 -22.98
N GLY A 515 11.97 13.46 -21.86
CA GLY A 515 10.63 14.06 -21.85
C GLY A 515 10.57 15.41 -22.56
N CYS A 516 11.60 16.26 -22.38
CA CYS A 516 11.74 17.52 -23.11
C CYS A 516 12.01 17.33 -24.60
N GLN A 517 12.72 16.27 -25.00
CA GLN A 517 12.87 15.94 -26.41
C GLN A 517 11.52 15.63 -27.04
N TRP A 518 10.70 14.81 -26.38
CA TRP A 518 9.32 14.55 -26.80
C TRP A 518 8.47 15.83 -26.87
N ALA A 519 8.58 16.72 -25.87
CA ALA A 519 7.88 17.99 -25.88
C ALA A 519 8.28 18.84 -27.09
N SER A 520 9.59 18.98 -27.35
CA SER A 520 10.13 19.70 -28.50
C SER A 520 9.64 19.10 -29.83
N ASP A 521 9.75 17.78 -29.98
CA ASP A 521 9.41 17.08 -31.22
C ASP A 521 7.90 17.16 -31.55
N LEU A 522 7.05 17.18 -30.52
CA LEU A 522 5.61 17.36 -30.66
C LEU A 522 5.16 18.82 -30.74
N GLY A 523 6.08 19.78 -30.61
CA GLY A 523 5.77 21.22 -30.57
C GLY A 523 5.06 21.66 -29.29
N ALA A 524 5.15 20.88 -28.21
CA ALA A 524 4.64 21.24 -26.90
C ALA A 524 5.52 22.29 -26.21
N SER A 525 4.89 23.21 -25.49
CA SER A 525 5.57 24.38 -24.91
C SER A 525 6.30 24.12 -23.59
N GLN A 526 5.94 23.04 -22.87
CA GLN A 526 6.42 22.81 -21.52
C GLN A 526 6.53 21.34 -21.11
N LEU A 527 7.46 21.11 -20.19
CA LEU A 527 7.58 19.92 -19.37
C LEU A 527 7.08 20.26 -17.95
N VAL A 528 6.03 19.57 -17.50
CA VAL A 528 5.51 19.65 -16.13
C VAL A 528 6.20 18.58 -15.29
N VAL A 529 6.83 18.98 -14.19
CA VAL A 529 7.46 18.08 -13.22
C VAL A 529 6.52 17.92 -12.04
N TRP A 530 5.96 16.73 -11.87
CA TRP A 530 5.20 16.37 -10.69
C TRP A 530 6.11 15.63 -9.71
N SER A 531 6.38 16.26 -8.56
CA SER A 531 7.40 15.82 -7.61
C SER A 531 6.85 14.82 -6.57
N ALA A 532 6.13 13.79 -7.03
CA ALA A 532 5.37 12.86 -6.18
C ALA A 532 6.23 12.10 -5.17
N THR A 533 7.48 11.78 -5.51
CA THR A 533 8.39 11.02 -4.65
C THR A 533 9.40 11.90 -3.93
N ASP A 534 9.50 13.19 -4.28
CA ASP A 534 10.40 14.15 -3.66
C ASP A 534 9.78 14.69 -2.36
N GLY A 535 9.75 13.81 -1.35
CA GLY A 535 9.12 14.03 -0.06
C GLY A 535 9.68 13.13 1.05
N TYR A 536 8.96 13.05 2.16
CA TYR A 536 9.33 12.24 3.34
C TYR A 536 8.09 11.74 4.09
N ASP A 537 8.26 10.62 4.79
CA ASP A 537 7.18 9.98 5.54
C ASP A 537 7.26 10.22 7.06
N TYR A 538 8.48 10.34 7.59
CA TYR A 538 8.74 10.44 9.02
C TYR A 538 9.55 11.69 9.35
N HIS A 539 9.40 12.17 10.58
CA HIS A 539 10.28 13.20 11.12
C HIS A 539 11.73 12.71 11.10
N LEU A 540 12.67 13.61 10.78
CA LEU A 540 14.11 13.31 10.69
C LEU A 540 14.51 12.28 9.61
N ALA A 541 13.59 11.86 8.73
CA ALA A 541 13.88 10.93 7.62
C ALA A 541 14.82 11.53 6.57
N ALA A 542 14.93 12.87 6.51
CA ALA A 542 15.76 13.57 5.56
C ALA A 542 16.41 14.80 6.18
N ASN A 543 17.62 15.14 5.73
CA ASN A 543 18.20 16.45 5.97
C ASN A 543 17.55 17.45 5.01
N TYR A 544 16.61 18.25 5.52
CA TYR A 544 15.83 19.21 4.74
C TYR A 544 16.68 20.19 3.93
N THR A 545 17.82 20.62 4.50
CA THR A 545 18.71 21.57 3.81
C THR A 545 19.44 20.94 2.63
N THR A 546 19.93 19.70 2.81
CA THR A 546 20.58 18.93 1.75
C THR A 546 19.60 18.62 0.63
N VAL A 547 18.41 18.14 0.97
CA VAL A 547 17.37 17.81 -0.03
C VAL A 547 16.94 19.07 -0.78
N TRP A 548 16.72 20.20 -0.11
CA TRP A 548 16.41 21.46 -0.81
C TRP A 548 17.50 21.82 -1.83
N ALA A 549 18.78 21.72 -1.45
CA ALA A 549 19.90 21.99 -2.34
C ALA A 549 19.93 21.01 -3.54
N HIS A 550 19.60 19.73 -3.31
CA HIS A 550 19.47 18.73 -4.38
C HIS A 550 18.33 19.09 -5.34
N SER A 551 17.15 19.41 -4.84
CA SER A 551 15.99 19.81 -5.66
C SER A 551 16.31 21.02 -6.53
N VAL A 552 16.95 22.05 -5.95
CA VAL A 552 17.40 23.24 -6.69
C VAL A 552 18.39 22.87 -7.80
N ALA A 553 19.40 22.05 -7.48
CA ALA A 553 20.41 21.63 -8.45
C ALA A 553 19.82 20.77 -9.58
N GLY A 554 18.96 19.80 -9.25
CA GLY A 554 18.30 18.94 -10.23
C GLY A 554 17.37 19.71 -11.16
N LEU A 555 16.53 20.60 -10.61
CA LEU A 555 15.63 21.44 -11.42
C LEU A 555 16.40 22.44 -12.29
N ARG A 556 17.52 22.99 -11.82
CA ARG A 556 18.41 23.82 -12.64
C ARG A 556 18.97 23.04 -13.82
N ALA A 557 19.55 21.86 -13.56
CA ALA A 557 20.14 21.02 -14.58
C ALA A 557 19.09 20.61 -15.64
N LEU A 558 17.90 20.18 -15.19
CA LEU A 558 16.80 19.83 -16.08
C LEU A 558 16.31 21.04 -16.89
N THR A 559 16.13 22.19 -16.25
CA THR A 559 15.71 23.42 -16.93
C THR A 559 16.72 23.87 -17.99
N ASP A 560 18.01 23.79 -17.69
CA ASP A 560 19.08 24.15 -18.63
C ASP A 560 19.12 23.20 -19.84
N ALA A 561 18.93 21.89 -19.61
CA ALA A 561 18.82 20.89 -20.67
C ALA A 561 17.59 21.12 -21.57
N CYS A 562 16.41 21.32 -20.97
CA CYS A 562 15.17 21.56 -21.70
C CYS A 562 15.16 22.90 -22.45
N ARG A 563 15.82 23.94 -21.90
CA ARG A 563 15.97 25.23 -22.57
C ARG A 563 16.73 25.11 -23.90
N ALA A 564 17.71 24.22 -23.98
CA ALA A 564 18.43 23.96 -25.23
C ALA A 564 17.52 23.37 -26.33
N LEU A 565 16.41 22.75 -25.93
CA LEU A 565 15.37 22.20 -26.80
C LEU A 565 14.18 23.16 -26.98
N GLY A 566 14.25 24.38 -26.46
CA GLY A 566 13.15 25.36 -26.55
C GLY A 566 11.94 25.06 -25.66
N VAL A 567 12.09 24.18 -24.66
CA VAL A 567 11.01 23.73 -23.78
C VAL A 567 11.14 24.36 -22.39
N HIS A 568 10.03 24.89 -21.86
CA HIS A 568 9.97 25.40 -20.48
C HIS A 568 9.79 24.27 -19.48
N VAL A 569 10.35 24.40 -18.28
CA VAL A 569 10.11 23.45 -17.19
C VAL A 569 9.24 24.11 -16.14
N ALA A 570 8.22 23.42 -15.67
CA ALA A 570 7.34 23.92 -14.63
C ALA A 570 7.13 22.88 -13.54
N LEU A 571 7.27 23.28 -12.27
CA LEU A 571 7.01 22.40 -11.14
C LEU A 571 5.52 22.45 -10.76
N GLU A 572 4.90 21.28 -10.70
CA GLU A 572 3.61 21.04 -10.07
C GLU A 572 3.86 20.46 -8.67
N TRP A 573 3.66 21.27 -7.63
CA TRP A 573 3.82 20.81 -6.25
C TRP A 573 2.51 20.26 -5.72
N LYS A 574 2.63 19.33 -4.76
CA LYS A 574 1.50 18.73 -4.06
C LYS A 574 1.86 18.59 -2.58
N PRO A 575 1.05 19.08 -1.63
CA PRO A 575 1.40 19.05 -0.21
C PRO A 575 1.72 17.66 0.34
N THR A 576 0.97 16.65 -0.12
CA THR A 576 1.03 15.25 0.31
C THR A 576 0.69 14.35 -0.86
N ASP A 577 1.34 13.19 -0.99
CA ASP A 577 1.06 12.22 -2.05
C ASP A 577 1.08 10.77 -1.54
N PRO A 578 0.36 9.82 -2.16
CA PRO A 578 0.51 8.40 -1.80
C PRO A 578 1.94 7.87 -1.98
N ALA A 579 2.73 8.44 -2.88
CA ALA A 579 4.13 8.07 -3.09
C ALA A 579 5.09 8.72 -2.07
N SER A 580 4.72 9.87 -1.48
CA SER A 580 5.43 10.50 -0.37
C SER A 580 4.44 11.26 0.53
N ARG A 581 4.36 10.90 1.82
CA ARG A 581 3.30 11.44 2.69
C ARG A 581 3.36 12.95 2.84
N PHE A 582 4.56 13.55 2.81
CA PHE A 582 4.77 15.00 2.84
C PHE A 582 5.77 15.43 1.77
N SER A 583 5.46 16.51 1.05
CA SER A 583 6.40 17.11 0.10
C SER A 583 7.38 18.06 0.78
N PHE A 584 8.60 18.16 0.24
CA PHE A 584 9.54 19.23 0.59
C PHE A 584 9.11 20.61 0.08
N VAL A 585 8.15 20.68 -0.83
CA VAL A 585 7.59 21.92 -1.40
C VAL A 585 6.07 21.92 -1.19
N PRO A 586 5.60 22.12 0.05
CA PRO A 586 4.22 21.79 0.39
C PRO A 586 3.17 22.86 0.00
N ASN A 587 3.59 24.06 -0.40
CA ASN A 587 2.66 25.18 -0.63
C ASN A 587 3.25 26.25 -1.58
N THR A 588 2.42 27.22 -1.96
CA THR A 588 2.80 28.34 -2.85
C THR A 588 4.04 29.10 -2.38
N ALA A 589 4.17 29.37 -1.08
CA ALA A 589 5.32 30.12 -0.56
C ALA A 589 6.63 29.36 -0.74
N ALA A 590 6.63 28.05 -0.45
CA ALA A 590 7.78 27.18 -0.69
C ALA A 590 8.06 27.06 -2.20
N ALA A 591 7.05 26.93 -3.05
CA ALA A 591 7.21 26.85 -4.50
C ALA A 591 7.84 28.12 -5.08
N LEU A 592 7.42 29.30 -4.62
CA LEU A 592 8.02 30.58 -5.02
C LEU A 592 9.47 30.72 -4.52
N LEU A 593 9.75 30.28 -3.29
CA LEU A 593 11.11 30.23 -2.76
C LEU A 593 12.01 29.33 -3.61
N LEU A 594 11.50 28.17 -3.99
CA LEU A 594 12.22 27.23 -4.84
C LEU A 594 12.42 27.82 -6.24
N ALA A 595 11.42 28.47 -6.83
CA ALA A 595 11.56 29.11 -8.14
C ALA A 595 12.59 30.25 -8.14
N ARG A 596 12.66 31.02 -7.04
CA ARG A 596 13.72 32.01 -6.81
C ARG A 596 15.08 31.33 -6.72
N ASP A 597 15.20 30.24 -5.98
CA ASP A 597 16.46 29.55 -5.78
C ASP A 597 16.92 28.78 -7.04
N VAL A 598 16.01 28.25 -7.85
CA VAL A 598 16.32 27.68 -9.16
C VAL A 598 16.89 28.75 -10.09
N ASP A 599 16.36 29.98 -10.03
CA ASP A 599 16.89 31.16 -10.74
C ASP A 599 17.11 30.90 -12.24
N ARG A 600 16.04 30.47 -12.91
CA ARG A 600 15.98 30.33 -14.37
C ARG A 600 14.72 30.99 -14.89
N SER A 601 14.85 31.75 -15.98
CA SER A 601 13.72 32.41 -16.64
C SER A 601 12.80 31.42 -17.34
N SER A 602 13.34 30.28 -17.81
CA SER A 602 12.58 29.18 -18.41
C SER A 602 12.02 28.18 -17.38
N PHE A 603 12.19 28.45 -16.08
CA PHE A 603 11.56 27.70 -14.99
C PHE A 603 10.35 28.45 -14.44
N GLY A 604 9.22 27.75 -14.36
CA GLY A 604 7.96 28.26 -13.81
C GLY A 604 7.29 27.25 -12.88
N LEU A 605 6.01 27.52 -12.61
CA LEU A 605 5.17 26.82 -11.67
C LEU A 605 3.83 26.47 -12.31
N VAL A 606 3.33 25.27 -12.05
CA VAL A 606 1.96 24.86 -12.35
C VAL A 606 1.17 24.88 -11.06
N LEU A 607 0.08 25.65 -11.05
CA LEU A 607 -0.88 25.66 -9.96
C LEU A 607 -1.95 24.62 -10.22
N ASP A 608 -2.12 23.66 -9.30
CA ASP A 608 -3.26 22.76 -9.26
C ASP A 608 -4.23 23.16 -8.14
N THR A 609 -5.49 23.40 -8.46
CA THR A 609 -6.48 23.87 -7.47
C THR A 609 -6.77 22.86 -6.36
N GLY A 610 -6.74 21.57 -6.66
CA GLY A 610 -6.94 20.50 -5.71
C GLY A 610 -5.79 20.46 -4.72
N HIS A 611 -4.55 20.62 -5.19
CA HIS A 611 -3.38 20.71 -4.34
C HIS A 611 -3.41 21.95 -3.42
N LEU A 612 -3.88 23.09 -3.92
CA LEU A 612 -4.05 24.30 -3.11
C LEU A 612 -5.12 24.09 -2.02
N LEU A 613 -6.25 23.48 -2.37
CA LEU A 613 -7.32 23.14 -1.42
C LEU A 613 -6.83 22.14 -0.37
N MET A 614 -6.06 21.13 -0.76
CA MET A 614 -5.41 20.18 0.15
C MET A 614 -4.47 20.89 1.14
N GLY A 615 -3.75 21.91 0.68
CA GLY A 615 -2.85 22.73 1.49
C GLY A 615 -3.56 23.77 2.36
N GLY A 616 -4.89 23.90 2.26
CA GLY A 616 -5.67 24.94 2.93
C GLY A 616 -5.38 26.36 2.41
N GLU A 617 -4.92 26.48 1.17
CA GLU A 617 -4.56 27.76 0.55
C GLU A 617 -5.79 28.48 -0.03
N ASN A 618 -5.76 29.82 -0.04
CA ASN A 618 -6.68 30.57 -0.88
C ASN A 618 -6.18 30.53 -2.33
N MET A 619 -6.90 29.82 -3.19
CA MET A 619 -6.47 29.57 -4.58
C MET A 619 -6.23 30.87 -5.37
N ALA A 620 -7.08 31.88 -5.18
CA ALA A 620 -6.99 33.16 -5.89
C ALA A 620 -5.76 33.96 -5.44
N ALA A 621 -5.46 33.97 -4.13
CA ALA A 621 -4.26 34.58 -3.60
C ALA A 621 -2.99 33.90 -4.15
N SER A 622 -2.97 32.57 -4.22
CA SER A 622 -1.86 31.81 -4.80
C SER A 622 -1.65 32.15 -6.29
N VAL A 623 -2.73 32.23 -7.08
CA VAL A 623 -2.66 32.70 -8.48
C VAL A 623 -2.07 34.10 -8.57
N ALA A 624 -2.58 35.05 -7.79
CA ALA A 624 -2.09 36.43 -7.81
C ALA A 624 -0.59 36.51 -7.50
N MET A 625 -0.13 35.83 -6.44
CA MET A 625 1.28 35.81 -6.03
C MET A 625 2.20 35.20 -7.10
N VAL A 626 1.79 34.07 -7.70
CA VAL A 626 2.62 33.37 -8.70
C VAL A 626 2.65 34.14 -10.03
N MET A 627 1.55 34.80 -10.41
CA MET A 627 1.51 35.68 -11.58
C MET A 627 2.32 36.95 -11.39
N ASP A 628 2.21 37.63 -10.24
CA ASP A 628 2.98 38.84 -9.94
C ASP A 628 4.49 38.53 -9.85
N ALA A 629 4.87 37.31 -9.47
CA ALA A 629 6.25 36.82 -9.53
C ALA A 629 6.72 36.48 -10.96
N GLY A 630 5.83 36.49 -11.97
CA GLY A 630 6.13 36.10 -13.34
C GLY A 630 6.47 34.62 -13.48
N LYS A 631 5.94 33.77 -12.58
CA LYS A 631 6.27 32.34 -12.51
C LYS A 631 5.14 31.39 -12.90
N LEU A 632 3.94 31.88 -13.19
CA LEU A 632 2.83 31.01 -13.60
C LEU A 632 3.04 30.50 -15.02
N ALA A 633 3.40 29.22 -15.15
CA ALA A 633 3.62 28.55 -16.45
C ALA A 633 2.39 27.75 -16.89
N GLY A 634 1.66 27.14 -15.96
CA GLY A 634 0.48 26.32 -16.25
C GLY A 634 -0.56 26.36 -15.15
N LEU A 635 -1.76 25.90 -15.48
CA LEU A 635 -2.89 25.85 -14.56
C LEU A 635 -3.62 24.52 -14.72
N HIS A 636 -3.67 23.74 -13.64
CA HIS A 636 -4.45 22.52 -13.51
C HIS A 636 -5.68 22.81 -12.65
N LEU A 637 -6.87 22.57 -13.19
CA LEU A 637 -8.14 22.92 -12.59
C LEU A 637 -8.97 21.68 -12.29
N ASN A 638 -9.49 21.64 -11.08
CA ASN A 638 -10.38 20.64 -10.53
C ASN A 638 -11.04 21.22 -9.27
N ASP A 639 -11.86 20.43 -8.59
CA ASP A 639 -12.48 20.78 -7.32
C ASP A 639 -12.53 19.55 -6.40
N GLY A 640 -12.95 19.72 -5.15
CA GLY A 640 -13.01 18.61 -4.20
C GLY A 640 -13.65 18.99 -2.88
N HIS A 641 -14.04 18.00 -2.09
CA HIS A 641 -14.42 18.19 -0.70
C HIS A 641 -13.16 18.18 0.16
N THR A 642 -12.75 19.36 0.66
CA THR A 642 -11.52 19.56 1.44
C THR A 642 -11.32 18.51 2.52
N ARG A 643 -10.42 17.55 2.26
CA ARG A 643 -9.99 16.50 3.19
C ARG A 643 -8.47 16.41 3.10
N LEU A 644 -7.80 16.42 4.25
CA LEU A 644 -6.34 16.30 4.31
C LEU A 644 -5.91 15.00 3.60
N GLY A 645 -5.00 15.13 2.63
CA GLY A 645 -4.44 14.00 1.89
C GLY A 645 -5.33 13.38 0.81
N ALA A 646 -6.52 13.94 0.53
CA ALA A 646 -7.40 13.45 -0.52
C ALA A 646 -7.51 14.44 -1.68
N GLU A 647 -7.34 13.92 -2.89
CA GLU A 647 -7.57 14.63 -4.15
C GLU A 647 -8.79 13.99 -4.83
N ASP A 648 -9.89 14.74 -4.91
CA ASP A 648 -11.15 14.19 -5.46
C ASP A 648 -11.21 14.31 -6.99
N GLY A 649 -10.58 15.35 -7.57
CA GLY A 649 -10.58 15.59 -9.02
C GLY A 649 -11.97 15.90 -9.59
N LEU A 650 -12.81 16.65 -8.87
CA LEU A 650 -14.17 16.99 -9.32
C LEU A 650 -14.17 18.13 -10.36
N VAL A 651 -15.32 18.34 -11.01
CA VAL A 651 -15.55 19.45 -11.96
C VAL A 651 -15.23 20.79 -11.31
N PHE A 652 -14.44 21.63 -11.98
CA PHE A 652 -13.96 22.90 -11.47
C PHE A 652 -15.10 23.84 -11.06
N GLY A 653 -15.08 24.28 -9.80
CA GLY A 653 -16.05 25.19 -9.21
C GLY A 653 -17.42 24.58 -8.88
N SER A 654 -17.53 23.25 -8.89
CA SER A 654 -18.74 22.53 -8.50
C SER A 654 -18.97 22.51 -6.98
N VAL A 655 -17.91 22.57 -6.18
CA VAL A 655 -17.96 22.59 -4.71
C VAL A 655 -17.62 23.99 -4.19
N HIS A 656 -16.57 24.61 -4.73
CA HIS A 656 -16.06 25.91 -4.28
C HIS A 656 -16.34 27.04 -5.29
N ALA A 657 -17.59 27.17 -5.73
CA ALA A 657 -17.99 28.09 -6.81
C ALA A 657 -17.52 29.55 -6.63
N ALA A 658 -17.63 30.12 -5.41
CA ALA A 658 -17.20 31.49 -5.15
C ALA A 658 -15.67 31.66 -5.25
N GLY A 659 -14.90 30.70 -4.72
CA GLY A 659 -13.44 30.70 -4.80
C GLY A 659 -12.93 30.47 -6.22
N ALA A 660 -13.58 29.57 -6.97
CA ALA A 660 -13.29 29.37 -8.40
C ALA A 660 -13.56 30.64 -9.22
N GLN A 661 -14.66 31.34 -8.95
CA GLN A 661 -14.98 32.62 -9.60
C GLN A 661 -13.95 33.72 -9.27
N GLU A 662 -13.50 33.79 -8.01
CA GLU A 662 -12.44 34.71 -7.58
C GLU A 662 -11.11 34.41 -8.28
N LEU A 663 -10.71 33.13 -8.34
CA LEU A 663 -9.52 32.68 -9.05
C LEU A 663 -9.53 33.12 -10.52
N VAL A 664 -10.64 32.87 -11.22
CA VAL A 664 -10.80 33.23 -12.64
C VAL A 664 -10.75 34.75 -12.84
N TYR A 665 -11.26 35.53 -11.88
CA TYR A 665 -11.09 36.98 -11.89
C TYR A 665 -9.62 37.38 -11.84
N TRP A 666 -8.82 36.80 -10.95
CA TRP A 666 -7.39 37.12 -10.84
C TRP A 666 -6.58 36.70 -12.07
N LEU A 667 -6.86 35.54 -12.67
CA LEU A 667 -6.27 35.14 -13.95
C LEU A 667 -6.53 36.17 -15.05
N ARG A 668 -7.78 36.64 -15.15
CA ARG A 668 -8.18 37.63 -16.15
C ARG A 668 -7.55 38.99 -15.88
N ALA A 669 -7.64 39.49 -14.64
CA ALA A 669 -7.11 40.78 -14.22
C ALA A 669 -5.59 40.88 -14.38
N ARG A 670 -4.87 39.75 -14.28
CA ARG A 670 -3.42 39.66 -14.52
C ARG A 670 -3.06 39.21 -15.93
N GLY A 671 -4.04 39.11 -16.82
CA GLY A 671 -3.80 38.88 -18.24
C GLY A 671 -3.21 37.51 -18.56
N TYR A 672 -3.64 36.44 -17.88
CA TYR A 672 -3.21 35.07 -18.18
C TYR A 672 -3.45 34.72 -19.65
N ARG A 673 -2.50 34.00 -20.27
CA ARG A 673 -2.51 33.58 -21.69
C ARG A 673 -2.09 32.12 -21.90
N GLY A 674 -1.85 31.37 -20.83
CA GLY A 674 -1.43 29.98 -20.91
C GLY A 674 -2.60 29.02 -21.17
N HIS A 675 -2.31 27.72 -21.09
CA HIS A 675 -3.32 26.67 -21.23
C HIS A 675 -4.06 26.44 -19.91
N VAL A 676 -5.37 26.25 -19.98
CA VAL A 676 -6.17 25.74 -18.86
C VAL A 676 -6.30 24.24 -19.02
N TYR A 677 -5.74 23.47 -18.09
CA TYR A 677 -5.81 22.01 -18.09
C TYR A 677 -6.77 21.55 -17.00
N PHE A 678 -7.75 20.70 -17.33
CA PHE A 678 -8.64 20.10 -16.34
C PHE A 678 -8.06 18.76 -15.87
N ASP A 679 -7.45 18.75 -14.68
CA ASP A 679 -6.93 17.53 -14.04
C ASP A 679 -8.02 16.91 -13.15
N THR A 680 -9.07 16.41 -13.80
CA THR A 680 -10.26 15.86 -13.15
C THR A 680 -10.31 14.34 -13.29
N PHE A 681 -11.04 13.68 -12.38
CA PHE A 681 -11.20 12.24 -12.27
C PHE A 681 -12.68 11.84 -12.44
N PRO A 682 -13.27 11.94 -13.64
CA PRO A 682 -14.64 11.49 -13.89
C PRO A 682 -14.73 9.97 -13.69
N LEU A 683 -15.26 9.54 -12.53
CA LEU A 683 -15.38 8.12 -12.18
C LEU A 683 -16.71 7.55 -12.65
N ASN A 684 -17.79 8.29 -12.42
CA ASN A 684 -19.14 7.91 -12.81
C ASN A 684 -19.63 8.71 -14.01
N GLU A 685 -18.98 9.83 -14.31
CA GLU A 685 -19.32 10.78 -15.35
C GLU A 685 -18.75 10.34 -16.70
N ASP A 686 -19.41 10.74 -17.79
CA ASP A 686 -18.79 10.62 -19.12
C ASP A 686 -17.62 11.62 -19.21
N PRO A 687 -16.37 11.16 -19.39
CA PRO A 687 -15.21 12.06 -19.42
C PRO A 687 -15.27 13.09 -20.55
N VAL A 688 -16.01 12.82 -21.64
CA VAL A 688 -16.18 13.79 -22.73
C VAL A 688 -17.08 14.94 -22.28
N GLN A 689 -18.26 14.60 -21.76
CA GLN A 689 -19.23 15.60 -21.28
C GLN A 689 -18.71 16.37 -20.06
N GLU A 690 -17.94 15.71 -19.20
CA GLU A 690 -17.32 16.33 -18.04
C GLU A 690 -16.29 17.40 -18.46
N ALA A 691 -15.43 17.10 -19.44
CA ALA A 691 -14.49 18.07 -19.98
C ALA A 691 -15.20 19.25 -20.66
N GLU A 692 -16.27 19.00 -21.41
CA GLU A 692 -17.11 20.06 -22.00
C GLU A 692 -17.75 20.95 -20.94
N LEU A 693 -18.27 20.35 -19.86
CA LEU A 693 -18.86 21.10 -18.75
C LEU A 693 -17.82 21.99 -18.06
N ASN A 694 -16.61 21.50 -17.84
CA ASN A 694 -15.50 22.30 -17.31
C ASN A 694 -15.17 23.50 -18.20
N ILE A 695 -15.05 23.29 -19.52
CA ILE A 695 -14.80 24.37 -20.49
C ILE A 695 -15.92 25.42 -20.41
N GLN A 696 -17.18 24.99 -20.39
CA GLN A 696 -18.34 25.88 -20.30
C GLN A 696 -18.36 26.65 -18.98
N ALA A 697 -18.10 25.98 -17.86
CA ALA A 697 -18.03 26.58 -16.53
C ALA A 697 -16.94 27.65 -16.47
N PHE A 698 -15.73 27.34 -16.94
CA PHE A 698 -14.62 28.29 -16.98
C PHE A 698 -14.94 29.51 -17.86
N LYS A 699 -15.46 29.30 -19.08
CA LYS A 699 -15.87 30.40 -19.98
C LYS A 699 -16.94 31.30 -19.34
N SER A 700 -17.90 30.71 -18.64
CA SER A 700 -18.93 31.44 -17.90
C SER A 700 -18.32 32.29 -16.77
N MET A 701 -17.42 31.71 -15.98
CA MET A 701 -16.70 32.44 -14.93
C MET A 701 -15.80 33.54 -15.48
N TRP A 702 -15.18 33.33 -16.65
CA TRP A 702 -14.35 34.33 -17.33
C TRP A 702 -15.18 35.53 -17.81
N ALA A 703 -16.39 35.28 -18.32
CA ALA A 703 -17.32 36.33 -18.68
C ALA A 703 -17.84 37.10 -17.45
N LYS A 704 -18.16 36.39 -16.36
CA LYS A 704 -18.53 36.99 -15.07
C LYS A 704 -17.42 37.86 -14.50
N ALA A 705 -16.16 37.41 -14.56
CA ALA A 705 -15.00 38.20 -14.15
C ALA A 705 -14.92 39.53 -14.92
N GLY A 706 -15.16 39.52 -16.24
CA GLY A 706 -15.23 40.75 -17.03
C GLY A 706 -16.36 41.70 -16.61
N ARG A 707 -17.52 41.18 -16.19
CA ARG A 707 -18.60 42.00 -15.63
C ARG A 707 -18.25 42.58 -14.26
N LEU A 708 -17.55 41.82 -13.41
CA LEU A 708 -17.05 42.31 -12.12
C LEU A 708 -16.06 43.46 -12.29
N GLU A 709 -15.13 43.34 -13.25
CA GLU A 709 -14.21 44.42 -13.63
C GLU A 709 -15.00 45.69 -14.02
N GLN A 710 -15.99 45.56 -14.91
CA GLN A 710 -16.83 46.67 -15.35
C GLN A 710 -17.68 47.29 -14.23
N ALA A 711 -18.14 46.46 -13.27
CA ALA A 711 -18.90 46.92 -12.11
C ALA A 711 -18.02 47.61 -11.04
N GLY A 712 -16.69 47.64 -11.24
CA GLY A 712 -15.75 48.31 -10.35
C GLY A 712 -15.45 47.52 -9.08
N ILE A 713 -15.33 46.19 -9.19
CA ILE A 713 -14.95 45.31 -8.06
C ILE A 713 -13.63 45.75 -7.39
N GLU A 714 -12.71 46.33 -8.14
CA GLU A 714 -11.44 46.87 -7.64
C GLU A 714 -11.64 47.92 -6.54
N ARG A 715 -12.64 48.80 -6.68
CA ARG A 715 -12.98 49.79 -5.65
C ARG A 715 -13.37 49.12 -4.33
N CYS A 716 -14.14 48.03 -4.39
CA CYS A 716 -14.52 47.29 -3.19
C CYS A 716 -13.27 46.68 -2.52
N MET A 717 -12.35 46.10 -3.32
CA MET A 717 -11.11 45.52 -2.80
C MET A 717 -10.17 46.58 -2.20
N THR A 718 -9.95 47.72 -2.88
CA THR A 718 -9.10 48.82 -2.38
C THR A 718 -9.60 49.40 -1.06
N SER A 719 -10.93 49.46 -0.87
CA SER A 719 -11.54 49.95 0.37
C SER A 719 -11.75 48.86 1.42
N HIS A 720 -11.39 47.60 1.14
CA HIS A 720 -11.67 46.43 1.97
C HIS A 720 -13.17 46.28 2.33
N ASP A 721 -14.08 46.71 1.46
CA ASP A 721 -15.53 46.57 1.65
C ASP A 721 -16.01 45.21 1.13
N ALA A 722 -16.03 44.23 2.03
CA ALA A 722 -16.49 42.87 1.73
C ALA A 722 -17.97 42.83 1.31
N LEU A 723 -18.84 43.69 1.84
CA LEU A 723 -20.26 43.70 1.49
C LEU A 723 -20.48 44.28 0.09
N CYS A 724 -19.70 45.28 -0.31
CA CYS A 724 -19.63 45.76 -1.69
C CYS A 724 -19.25 44.62 -2.65
N ALA A 725 -18.18 43.88 -2.34
CA ALA A 725 -17.71 42.79 -3.18
C ALA A 725 -18.75 41.67 -3.32
N LEU A 726 -19.34 41.21 -2.20
CA LEU A 726 -20.36 40.16 -2.20
C LEU A 726 -21.62 40.56 -2.97
N ARG A 727 -22.08 41.82 -2.85
CA ARG A 727 -23.22 42.32 -3.64
C ARG A 727 -22.92 42.34 -5.13
N LEU A 728 -21.70 42.73 -5.52
CA LEU A 728 -21.29 42.70 -6.92
C LEU A 728 -21.20 41.26 -7.46
N MET A 729 -20.63 40.33 -6.69
CA MET A 729 -20.57 38.91 -7.06
C MET A 729 -21.96 38.28 -7.24
N GLN A 730 -22.94 38.68 -6.43
CA GLN A 730 -24.33 38.22 -6.57
C GLN A 730 -25.06 38.84 -7.77
N ALA A 731 -24.65 40.03 -8.20
CA ALA A 731 -25.33 40.77 -9.26
C ALA A 731 -24.93 40.35 -10.68
N VAL A 732 -23.81 39.64 -10.85
CA VAL A 732 -23.20 39.34 -12.17
C VAL A 732 -23.51 37.97 -12.74
#